data_AF-A0A544W6I7-F1
#
_entry.id   AF-A0A544W6I7-F1
#
_cell.length_a   1.000
_cell.length_b   1.000
_cell.length_c   1.000
_cell.angle_alpha   90.00
_cell.angle_beta   90.00
_cell.angle_gamma   90.00
#
_symmetry.space_group_name_H-M   'P 1'
#
loop_
_entity.id
_entity.type
_entity.pdbx_description
1 polymer ?
#
loop_
_entity_poly.entity_id
_entity_poly.type
_entity_poly.pdbx_seq_one_letter_code
_entity_poly.pdbx_strand_id
1 'polypeptide(L)'
;MAGVRPPLRRRSAQLLGRAAERVDATIGWSRLPTTLGIPVLVGLRYRLRAENLYDTGRDPGKAPPPVRDGRYRTARTVDGTYNDLVDPLMGAQGCRFGRNVPLAEVHREDDDALLSPSPSLISRSLLRRKEFQPATTLNLLAAAWIQFEVHDWLSHPTSDDDDPWRIATQDDDGDEHEMEIKRTKTDPDADPHGPPTFVTDDTHWWDGSQIYGGSPEFADALRSFENGKLLVDELGLPPAALEATLDPSGVVGNFWVGLALLHSLFMREHNAICDVLAGHYPHLTDQELYDRARLVNAALMAKIHTIDWTPAIISHPTTTFAMRANWFGIFGERLNPFVRRFTDNEVFTGIPGSPTDHHDVPYSLTEEFVAVYRMHPLLPDDYEFRSATDDRVLAKHQLVDLEFAKVRERLAETPMADLLYSFGRSHPGAITLHNYPVQLTKMVREDREIDLAAVDVLRVRERGVPRYNEFRRLFRLKPAATFADLTDDPVWARELEEVYGDVERVDLMVGMYAEPKPPGFGFSDTAFRVFILMASRRLESDRFFTRDFRSEVYTQAGMDWIADNSMRTVLLRHFPELKPALAGVKNPFAPWTPAVHEDGAPMTDATYVRFREDVERPGVDEAGLVDAIAASLHDNNVWAFKKYRHGIRDAHAKGHGLLRGELTVYPDLPDELRQGLFAEPASYPVVARLSSTAGAMRSDQTKGIRGLGIKVIGVPGAKILPDDDTAVQDFILVTHREFPFADAAAYLKRGMPLAKLLARTPDGVLQFASRIFAFLGNRILPRVGLQLPMALQLFARPNTPVLGESYFSSSALRYGDYIARFAVVPLSESVKSLQHEVISPMAGDDAHRDMVVDLFRTGGAEYEFQVQLCTDLDAMPVEDASVDWPEERSPHRGVAKLTFPAQNPDTTERRRYGDDVLSFNSWRGLAAHRPLGSINRLKKLVYDASSDFRHARNGVERREPASVSELPD
;
A
#
# COMPACT_ATOMS: atom_id res chain seq x y z
N MET A 1 -36.86 35.81 -0.89
CA MET A 1 -38.16 35.33 -0.34
C MET A 1 -37.95 34.71 1.02
N ALA A 2 -38.82 35.01 1.98
CA ALA A 2 -38.69 34.66 3.38
C ALA A 2 -39.04 33.19 3.68
N GLY A 3 -38.23 32.56 4.54
CA GLY A 3 -38.72 31.75 5.65
C GLY A 3 -39.48 30.45 5.35
N VAL A 4 -38.93 29.55 4.53
CA VAL A 4 -39.30 28.12 4.60
C VAL A 4 -38.23 27.41 5.44
N ARG A 5 -38.60 26.89 6.61
CA ARG A 5 -37.69 26.06 7.42
C ARG A 5 -37.20 24.89 6.54
N PRO A 6 -35.88 24.61 6.47
CA PRO A 6 -35.40 23.47 5.69
C PRO A 6 -36.07 22.18 6.20
N PRO A 7 -36.44 21.24 5.31
CA PRO A 7 -37.02 19.96 5.71
C PRO A 7 -36.13 19.27 6.75
N LEU A 8 -36.73 18.49 7.66
CA LEU A 8 -36.05 17.83 8.79
C LEU A 8 -34.74 17.10 8.38
N ARG A 9 -34.68 16.50 7.19
CA ARG A 9 -33.47 15.87 6.61
C ARG A 9 -32.30 16.85 6.36
N ARG A 10 -32.57 18.09 5.91
CA ARG A 10 -31.52 19.11 5.70
C ARG A 10 -30.92 19.59 7.02
N ARG A 11 -31.73 19.66 8.10
CA ARG A 11 -31.24 20.08 9.43
C ARG A 11 -30.33 19.03 10.08
N SER A 12 -30.69 17.75 10.01
CA SER A 12 -29.85 16.68 10.55
C SER A 12 -28.52 16.56 9.81
N ALA A 13 -28.53 16.73 8.48
CA ALA A 13 -27.33 16.69 7.66
C ALA A 13 -26.40 17.90 7.91
N GLN A 14 -26.96 19.11 8.09
CA GLN A 14 -26.20 20.29 8.50
C GLN A 14 -25.56 20.12 9.88
N LEU A 15 -26.26 19.50 10.84
CA LEU A 15 -25.71 19.22 12.17
C LEU A 15 -24.55 18.21 12.07
N LEU A 16 -24.71 17.16 11.26
CA LEU A 16 -23.65 16.17 10.99
C LEU A 16 -22.43 16.82 10.33
N GLY A 17 -22.63 17.66 9.32
CA GLY A 17 -21.54 18.38 8.65
C GLY A 17 -20.74 19.27 9.60
N ARG A 18 -21.41 20.06 10.45
CA ARG A 18 -20.75 20.90 11.46
C ARG A 18 -20.03 20.09 12.54
N ALA A 19 -20.62 18.96 12.96
CA ALA A 19 -19.98 18.07 13.91
C ALA A 19 -18.72 17.42 13.33
N ALA A 20 -18.79 16.94 12.08
CA ALA A 20 -17.67 16.38 11.35
C ALA A 20 -16.53 17.40 11.18
N GLU A 21 -16.85 18.62 10.74
CA GLU A 21 -15.89 19.72 10.61
C GLU A 21 -15.18 20.02 11.94
N ARG A 22 -15.93 20.05 13.06
CA ARG A 22 -15.33 20.29 14.38
C ARG A 22 -14.46 19.14 14.87
N VAL A 23 -14.86 17.89 14.62
CA VAL A 23 -14.04 16.71 14.95
C VAL A 23 -12.76 16.71 14.13
N ASP A 24 -12.88 17.00 12.83
CA ASP A 24 -11.74 17.06 11.92
C ASP A 24 -10.76 18.18 12.28
N ALA A 25 -11.25 19.39 12.57
CA ALA A 25 -10.41 20.51 12.98
C ALA A 25 -9.69 20.33 14.33
N THR A 26 -10.16 19.40 15.18
CA THR A 26 -9.59 19.17 16.52
C THR A 26 -8.71 17.93 16.59
N ILE A 27 -9.14 16.81 16.00
CA ILE A 27 -8.43 15.53 16.06
C ILE A 27 -7.78 15.19 14.70
N GLY A 28 -8.40 15.59 13.60
CA GLY A 28 -8.07 15.17 12.24
C GLY A 28 -8.74 13.84 11.88
N TRP A 29 -9.45 13.80 10.75
CA TRP A 29 -10.17 12.61 10.30
C TRP A 29 -9.25 11.39 10.15
N SER A 30 -8.00 11.60 9.73
CA SER A 30 -7.01 10.54 9.47
C SER A 30 -6.48 9.88 10.74
N ARG A 31 -6.61 10.52 11.91
CA ARG A 31 -6.20 9.93 13.20
C ARG A 31 -7.29 9.09 13.85
N LEU A 32 -8.50 9.10 13.30
CA LEU A 32 -9.63 8.35 13.82
C LEU A 32 -9.61 6.90 13.31
N PRO A 33 -10.07 5.92 14.11
CA PRO A 33 -10.39 4.60 13.60
C PRO A 33 -11.41 4.68 12.45
N THR A 34 -11.32 3.79 11.47
CA THR A 34 -12.18 3.76 10.27
C THR A 34 -13.67 3.93 10.58
N THR A 35 -14.17 3.29 11.64
CA THR A 35 -15.58 3.36 12.05
C THR A 35 -16.05 4.76 12.44
N LEU A 36 -15.15 5.64 12.89
CA LEU A 36 -15.41 7.04 13.22
C LEU A 36 -14.98 7.98 12.10
N GLY A 37 -13.91 7.63 11.37
CA GLY A 37 -13.42 8.41 10.22
C GLY A 37 -14.43 8.48 9.08
N ILE A 38 -15.15 7.39 8.79
CA ILE A 38 -16.14 7.36 7.70
C ILE A 38 -17.29 8.36 7.91
N PRO A 39 -18.00 8.39 9.06
CA PRO A 39 -18.99 9.44 9.33
C PRO A 39 -18.44 10.87 9.21
N VAL A 40 -17.17 11.09 9.58
CA VAL A 40 -16.52 12.40 9.42
C VAL A 40 -16.32 12.74 7.96
N LEU A 41 -15.77 11.84 7.13
CA LEU A 41 -15.61 12.06 5.69
C LEU A 41 -16.95 12.29 4.98
N VAL A 42 -18.00 11.54 5.35
CA VAL A 42 -19.36 11.76 4.82
C VAL A 42 -19.87 13.14 5.20
N GLY A 43 -19.67 13.57 6.46
CA GLY A 43 -20.05 14.90 6.92
C GLY A 43 -19.30 16.01 6.19
N LEU A 44 -17.98 15.86 6.00
CA LEU A 44 -17.14 16.79 5.25
C LEU A 44 -17.59 16.88 3.79
N ARG A 45 -17.83 15.75 3.11
CA ARG A 45 -18.34 15.71 1.73
C ARG A 45 -19.67 16.45 1.59
N TYR A 46 -20.61 16.19 2.50
CA TYR A 46 -21.90 16.88 2.52
C TYR A 46 -21.72 18.39 2.66
N ARG A 47 -20.82 18.81 3.56
CA ARG A 47 -20.55 20.20 3.88
C ARG A 47 -19.88 20.92 2.69
N LEU A 48 -18.93 20.27 2.01
CA LEU A 48 -18.29 20.76 0.80
C LEU A 48 -19.27 20.86 -0.38
N ARG A 49 -20.15 19.88 -0.60
CA ARG A 49 -21.19 19.98 -1.64
C ARG A 49 -22.10 21.19 -1.45
N ALA A 50 -22.43 21.50 -0.20
CA ALA A 50 -23.34 22.60 0.12
C ALA A 50 -22.69 23.99 0.00
N GLU A 51 -21.37 24.11 0.15
CA GLU A 51 -20.69 25.41 0.31
C GLU A 51 -19.46 25.61 -0.60
N ASN A 52 -19.10 24.64 -1.44
CA ASN A 52 -17.89 24.65 -2.28
C ASN A 52 -18.18 24.23 -3.74
N LEU A 53 -19.38 24.49 -4.25
CA LEU A 53 -19.71 24.37 -5.66
C LEU A 53 -20.28 25.70 -6.14
N TYR A 54 -19.60 26.32 -7.10
CA TYR A 54 -19.97 27.62 -7.65
C TYR A 54 -19.98 27.56 -9.17
N ASP A 55 -21.12 27.94 -9.75
CA ASP A 55 -21.33 28.04 -11.19
C ASP A 55 -20.69 29.34 -11.71
N THR A 56 -19.90 29.25 -12.77
CA THR A 56 -19.34 30.39 -13.52
C THR A 56 -20.22 30.77 -14.71
N GLY A 57 -21.41 30.19 -14.78
CA GLY A 57 -22.38 30.37 -15.85
C GLY A 57 -22.03 29.56 -17.09
N ARG A 58 -22.88 29.68 -18.11
CA ARG A 58 -22.58 29.20 -19.46
C ARG A 58 -22.18 30.38 -20.33
N ASP A 59 -21.50 30.08 -21.42
CA ASP A 59 -21.37 30.98 -22.56
C ASP A 59 -22.77 31.45 -23.02
N PRO A 60 -23.12 32.74 -22.81
CA PRO A 60 -24.44 33.29 -23.12
C PRO A 60 -24.62 33.48 -24.63
N GLY A 61 -24.91 32.38 -25.35
CA GLY A 61 -25.18 32.43 -26.79
C GLY A 61 -24.99 31.10 -27.50
N LYS A 62 -24.25 30.17 -26.91
CA LYS A 62 -23.99 28.85 -27.48
C LYS A 62 -25.26 27.99 -27.44
N ALA A 63 -25.85 27.72 -28.61
CA ALA A 63 -26.93 26.77 -28.74
C ALA A 63 -26.38 25.33 -28.75
N PRO A 64 -27.11 24.35 -28.19
CA PRO A 64 -26.70 22.96 -28.32
C PRO A 64 -26.68 22.53 -29.79
N PRO A 65 -25.73 21.66 -30.19
CA PRO A 65 -25.69 21.18 -31.56
C PRO A 65 -27.01 20.48 -31.91
N PRO A 66 -27.52 20.56 -33.15
CA PRO A 66 -28.80 19.97 -33.50
C PRO A 66 -28.78 18.45 -33.27
N VAL A 67 -29.86 17.92 -32.70
CA VAL A 67 -30.05 16.47 -32.51
C VAL A 67 -30.08 15.79 -33.88
N ARG A 68 -28.98 15.10 -34.24
CA ARG A 68 -28.85 14.40 -35.53
C ARG A 68 -29.61 13.07 -35.54
N ASP A 69 -29.57 12.34 -34.44
CA ASP A 69 -30.26 11.06 -34.26
C ASP A 69 -30.62 10.82 -32.78
N GLY A 70 -31.30 9.71 -32.48
CA GLY A 70 -31.69 9.35 -31.11
C GLY A 70 -30.59 8.69 -30.28
N ARG A 71 -29.37 8.47 -30.83
CA ARG A 71 -28.33 7.65 -30.21
C ARG A 71 -27.82 8.24 -28.91
N TYR A 72 -27.76 9.58 -28.78
CA TYR A 72 -27.34 10.24 -27.54
C TYR A 72 -28.06 9.66 -26.30
N ARG A 73 -29.31 9.22 -26.41
CA ARG A 73 -30.05 8.60 -25.29
C ARG A 73 -29.39 7.36 -24.72
N THR A 74 -28.58 6.68 -25.51
CA THR A 74 -27.97 5.42 -25.14
C THR A 74 -26.47 5.40 -25.44
N ALA A 75 -25.86 6.40 -26.08
CA ALA A 75 -24.44 6.43 -26.41
C ALA A 75 -23.84 7.76 -25.95
N ARG A 76 -22.55 7.75 -25.59
CA ARG A 76 -21.80 8.99 -25.36
C ARG A 76 -21.55 9.69 -26.69
N THR A 77 -21.84 10.98 -26.75
CA THR A 77 -21.47 11.83 -27.88
C THR A 77 -19.97 12.11 -27.85
N VAL A 78 -19.40 12.43 -29.01
CA VAL A 78 -17.94 12.64 -29.13
C VAL A 78 -17.49 13.93 -28.45
N ASP A 79 -18.31 14.98 -28.49
CA ASP A 79 -18.04 16.30 -27.90
C ASP A 79 -18.56 16.47 -26.45
N GLY A 80 -19.09 15.39 -25.86
CA GLY A 80 -19.65 15.38 -24.51
C GLY A 80 -21.04 16.02 -24.38
N THR A 81 -21.67 16.46 -25.49
CA THR A 81 -23.01 17.05 -25.46
C THR A 81 -24.10 16.04 -25.14
N TYR A 82 -25.25 16.50 -24.66
CA TYR A 82 -26.40 15.66 -24.33
C TYR A 82 -26.12 14.60 -23.25
N ASN A 83 -25.08 14.75 -22.42
CA ASN A 83 -24.99 13.95 -21.19
C ASN A 83 -26.12 14.36 -20.23
N ASP A 84 -26.24 15.63 -19.87
CA ASP A 84 -27.50 16.09 -19.29
C ASP A 84 -28.54 16.33 -20.40
N LEU A 85 -29.75 15.79 -20.22
CA LEU A 85 -30.81 15.84 -21.24
C LEU A 85 -31.62 17.15 -21.19
N VAL A 86 -31.53 17.91 -20.09
CA VAL A 86 -32.16 19.21 -19.89
C VAL A 86 -31.19 20.33 -20.29
N ASP A 87 -29.90 20.12 -20.03
CA ASP A 87 -28.79 20.99 -20.39
C ASP A 87 -27.76 20.26 -21.27
N PRO A 88 -27.98 20.20 -22.59
CA PRO A 88 -27.11 19.45 -23.48
C PRO A 88 -25.67 19.94 -23.59
N LEU A 89 -25.34 21.15 -23.10
CA LEU A 89 -23.97 21.68 -23.14
C LEU A 89 -23.20 21.44 -21.84
N MET A 90 -23.86 20.89 -20.80
CA MET A 90 -23.22 20.60 -19.53
C MET A 90 -22.03 19.67 -19.73
N GLY A 91 -20.87 20.06 -19.22
CA GLY A 91 -19.62 19.28 -19.30
C GLY A 91 -19.08 18.99 -20.70
N ALA A 92 -19.67 19.56 -21.77
CA ALA A 92 -19.20 19.38 -23.14
C ALA A 92 -17.95 20.22 -23.43
N GLN A 93 -17.34 20.01 -24.60
CA GLN A 93 -16.23 20.85 -25.06
C GLN A 93 -16.62 22.34 -25.14
N GLY A 94 -15.70 23.21 -24.71
CA GLY A 94 -15.91 24.65 -24.58
C GLY A 94 -16.80 25.03 -23.39
N CYS A 95 -17.12 24.10 -22.48
CA CYS A 95 -17.76 24.44 -21.21
C CYS A 95 -16.80 25.24 -20.32
N ARG A 96 -17.34 26.15 -19.51
CA ARG A 96 -16.55 26.90 -18.52
C ARG A 96 -16.11 26.00 -17.38
N PHE A 97 -14.91 26.23 -16.86
CA PHE A 97 -14.50 25.68 -15.58
C PHE A 97 -15.33 26.31 -14.46
N GLY A 98 -15.87 25.47 -13.57
CA GLY A 98 -16.52 25.93 -12.35
C GLY A 98 -15.50 26.37 -11.28
N ARG A 99 -16.01 26.71 -10.09
CA ARG A 99 -15.15 27.02 -8.93
C ARG A 99 -15.58 26.22 -7.70
N ASN A 100 -14.61 25.86 -6.87
CA ASN A 100 -14.84 25.30 -5.53
C ASN A 100 -14.72 26.34 -4.41
N VAL A 101 -14.37 27.57 -4.76
CA VAL A 101 -14.31 28.71 -3.86
C VAL A 101 -15.37 29.75 -4.24
N PRO A 102 -15.84 30.57 -3.29
CA PRO A 102 -16.80 31.62 -3.61
C PRO A 102 -16.25 32.55 -4.70
N LEU A 103 -17.08 32.92 -5.67
CA LEU A 103 -16.66 33.76 -6.80
C LEU A 103 -16.08 35.12 -6.38
N ALA A 104 -16.49 35.65 -5.23
CA ALA A 104 -15.97 36.89 -4.67
C ALA A 104 -14.52 36.79 -4.16
N GLU A 105 -14.04 35.57 -3.89
CA GLU A 105 -12.68 35.26 -3.43
C GLU A 105 -11.75 34.88 -4.61
N VAL A 106 -12.28 34.87 -5.84
CA VAL A 106 -11.48 34.68 -7.06
C VAL A 106 -10.87 36.04 -7.42
N HIS A 107 -9.68 36.30 -6.91
CA HIS A 107 -8.97 37.55 -7.14
C HIS A 107 -8.15 37.49 -8.43
N ARG A 108 -8.32 38.50 -9.29
CA ARG A 108 -7.36 38.79 -10.34
C ARG A 108 -6.29 39.71 -9.75
N GLU A 109 -5.16 39.12 -9.36
CA GLU A 109 -3.96 39.87 -9.02
C GLU A 109 -3.50 40.69 -10.25
N ASP A 110 -2.81 41.80 -10.02
CA ASP A 110 -2.18 42.53 -11.12
C ASP A 110 -1.00 41.73 -11.70
N ASP A 111 -0.63 42.02 -12.95
CA ASP A 111 0.40 41.27 -13.68
C ASP A 111 1.74 41.26 -12.90
N ASP A 112 2.08 42.34 -12.18
CA ASP A 112 3.28 42.42 -11.36
C ASP A 112 3.21 41.54 -10.10
N ALA A 113 2.07 41.46 -9.41
CA ALA A 113 1.89 40.57 -8.26
C ALA A 113 1.88 39.09 -8.68
N LEU A 114 1.34 38.77 -9.86
CA LEU A 114 1.39 37.41 -10.42
C LEU A 114 2.82 36.91 -10.62
N LEU A 115 3.78 37.82 -10.82
CA LEU A 115 5.20 37.52 -10.96
C LEU A 115 5.98 37.63 -9.64
N SER A 116 5.32 37.86 -8.49
CA SER A 116 5.97 38.07 -7.20
C SER A 116 5.49 37.11 -6.08
N PRO A 117 6.37 36.28 -5.49
CA PRO A 117 7.78 36.09 -5.86
C PRO A 117 7.91 35.41 -7.24
N SER A 118 9.06 35.57 -7.88
CA SER A 118 9.31 35.07 -9.25
C SER A 118 9.01 33.56 -9.35
N PRO A 119 8.19 33.13 -10.33
CA PRO A 119 7.96 31.70 -10.57
C PRO A 119 9.26 30.92 -10.87
N SER A 120 10.24 31.54 -11.56
CA SER A 120 11.55 30.94 -11.82
C SER A 120 12.38 30.80 -10.53
N LEU A 121 12.30 31.77 -9.61
CA LEU A 121 12.91 31.64 -8.28
C LEU A 121 12.30 30.46 -7.51
N ILE A 122 10.97 30.34 -7.48
CA ILE A 122 10.29 29.22 -6.81
C ILE A 122 10.68 27.88 -7.42
N SER A 123 10.69 27.79 -8.75
CA SER A 123 11.10 26.57 -9.45
C SER A 123 12.47 26.10 -8.98
N ARG A 124 13.48 26.96 -9.08
CA ARG A 124 14.88 26.60 -8.76
C ARG A 124 15.12 26.37 -7.27
N SER A 125 14.50 27.18 -6.41
CA SER A 125 14.77 27.15 -4.97
C SER A 125 13.96 26.10 -4.23
N LEU A 126 12.75 25.76 -4.69
CA LEU A 126 11.80 24.93 -3.91
C LEU A 126 11.27 23.71 -4.66
N LEU A 127 11.26 23.70 -6.00
CA LEU A 127 10.60 22.64 -6.77
C LEU A 127 11.60 21.69 -7.44
N ARG A 128 12.56 22.23 -8.20
CA ARG A 128 13.52 21.47 -9.01
C ARG A 128 14.21 20.38 -8.18
N ARG A 129 14.21 19.17 -8.71
CA ARG A 129 14.75 17.99 -8.04
C ARG A 129 16.24 18.13 -7.82
N LYS A 130 16.64 17.90 -6.56
CA LYS A 130 18.06 17.79 -6.15
C LYS A 130 18.48 16.33 -6.10
N GLU A 131 17.64 15.50 -5.49
CA GLU A 131 17.79 14.05 -5.39
C GLU A 131 16.41 13.41 -5.63
N PHE A 132 16.37 12.28 -6.31
CA PHE A 132 15.11 11.57 -6.57
C PHE A 132 14.55 11.00 -5.27
N GLN A 133 13.38 11.50 -4.86
CA GLN A 133 12.66 11.00 -3.70
C GLN A 133 11.52 10.07 -4.20
N PRO A 134 11.62 8.74 -4.02
CA PRO A 134 10.62 7.81 -4.56
C PRO A 134 9.34 7.74 -3.72
N ALA A 135 8.19 7.64 -4.37
CA ALA A 135 6.92 7.24 -3.75
C ALA A 135 6.84 5.71 -3.67
N THR A 136 7.46 5.13 -2.63
CA THR A 136 7.66 3.68 -2.49
C THR A 136 6.39 2.84 -2.36
N THR A 137 5.24 3.45 -2.09
CA THR A 137 3.93 2.76 -2.03
C THR A 137 3.29 2.56 -3.40
N LEU A 138 3.82 3.21 -4.44
CA LEU A 138 3.29 3.19 -5.80
C LEU A 138 4.34 2.65 -6.78
N ASN A 139 3.84 2.12 -7.89
CA ASN A 139 4.65 1.89 -9.09
C ASN A 139 4.44 3.00 -10.13
N LEU A 140 5.28 3.04 -11.14
CA LEU A 140 5.29 4.08 -12.15
C LEU A 140 4.05 4.06 -13.06
N LEU A 141 3.34 2.93 -13.17
CA LEU A 141 2.04 2.89 -13.85
C LEU A 141 1.04 3.83 -13.19
N ALA A 142 1.13 4.11 -11.89
CA ALA A 142 0.26 5.06 -11.21
C ALA A 142 0.46 6.50 -11.71
N ALA A 143 1.69 6.88 -12.08
CA ALA A 143 2.01 8.18 -12.66
C ALA A 143 1.50 8.29 -14.09
N ALA A 144 1.72 7.25 -14.91
CA ALA A 144 1.17 7.20 -16.26
C ALA A 144 -0.37 7.24 -16.24
N TRP A 145 -0.99 6.52 -15.31
CA TRP A 145 -2.45 6.48 -15.15
C TRP A 145 -3.05 7.83 -14.87
N ILE A 146 -2.45 8.60 -13.95
CA ILE A 146 -3.06 9.87 -13.58
C ILE A 146 -2.98 10.90 -14.70
N GLN A 147 -1.90 10.90 -15.49
CA GLN A 147 -1.83 11.74 -16.68
C GLN A 147 -2.81 11.26 -17.76
N PHE A 148 -2.95 9.95 -17.94
CA PHE A 148 -3.91 9.35 -18.88
C PHE A 148 -5.36 9.77 -18.56
N GLU A 149 -5.70 9.90 -17.29
CA GLU A 149 -7.01 10.37 -16.86
C GLU A 149 -7.17 11.89 -17.00
N VAL A 150 -6.11 12.68 -16.75
CA VAL A 150 -6.14 14.12 -17.00
C VAL A 150 -6.40 14.43 -18.48
N HIS A 151 -5.86 13.63 -19.40
CA HIS A 151 -6.13 13.72 -20.84
C HIS A 151 -7.59 13.39 -21.22
N ASP A 152 -8.39 12.80 -20.32
CA ASP A 152 -9.84 12.63 -20.53
C ASP A 152 -10.66 13.81 -20.02
N TRP A 153 -10.10 14.55 -19.06
CA TRP A 153 -10.90 15.42 -18.19
C TRP A 153 -10.83 16.88 -18.57
N LEU A 154 -9.65 17.37 -18.93
CA LEU A 154 -9.43 18.81 -19.08
C LEU A 154 -8.17 19.16 -19.85
N SER A 155 -8.26 20.30 -20.52
CA SER A 155 -7.13 21.09 -20.98
C SER A 155 -7.48 22.57 -20.94
N HIS A 156 -6.46 23.41 -20.96
CA HIS A 156 -6.60 24.85 -21.11
C HIS A 156 -5.84 25.28 -22.36
N PRO A 157 -6.52 25.84 -23.38
CA PRO A 157 -5.82 26.41 -24.52
C PRO A 157 -4.97 27.62 -24.11
N THR A 158 -3.88 27.85 -24.85
CA THR A 158 -3.09 29.08 -24.76
C THR A 158 -3.57 30.12 -25.77
N SER A 159 -3.35 31.41 -25.48
CA SER A 159 -3.60 32.48 -26.44
C SER A 159 -2.49 32.55 -27.49
N ASP A 160 -2.87 32.83 -28.73
CA ASP A 160 -1.97 33.12 -29.86
C ASP A 160 -1.68 34.63 -29.99
N ASP A 161 -2.14 35.45 -29.04
CA ASP A 161 -1.85 36.89 -29.04
C ASP A 161 -0.35 37.18 -28.80
N ASP A 162 0.16 38.28 -29.39
CA ASP A 162 1.55 38.75 -29.26
C ASP A 162 1.91 39.33 -27.85
N ASP A 163 1.20 38.91 -26.80
CA ASP A 163 1.41 39.35 -25.40
C ASP A 163 1.69 38.18 -24.44
N PRO A 164 2.85 37.50 -24.56
CA PRO A 164 3.22 36.44 -23.62
C PRO A 164 3.67 37.00 -22.27
N TRP A 165 3.59 36.18 -21.24
CA TRP A 165 4.28 36.42 -19.99
C TRP A 165 5.79 36.36 -20.20
N ARG A 166 6.51 37.31 -19.63
CA ARG A 166 7.97 37.39 -19.65
C ARG A 166 8.51 37.23 -18.25
N ILE A 167 9.32 36.19 -18.04
CA ILE A 167 9.91 35.88 -16.74
C ILE A 167 11.42 35.88 -16.87
N ALA A 168 12.09 36.73 -16.09
CA ALA A 168 13.54 36.65 -15.93
C ALA A 168 13.90 35.32 -15.23
N THR A 169 14.77 34.56 -15.87
CA THR A 169 15.25 33.26 -15.40
C THR A 169 16.78 33.19 -15.55
N GLN A 170 17.41 32.17 -14.98
CA GLN A 170 18.83 31.90 -15.21
C GLN A 170 19.02 30.44 -15.60
N ASP A 171 20.00 30.20 -16.47
CA ASP A 171 20.44 28.85 -16.79
C ASP A 171 21.31 28.23 -15.67
N ASP A 172 21.85 27.04 -15.92
CA ASP A 172 22.70 26.33 -14.98
C ASP A 172 24.08 26.99 -14.77
N ASP A 173 24.54 27.79 -15.74
CA ASP A 173 25.79 28.55 -15.66
C ASP A 173 25.60 29.89 -14.91
N GLY A 174 24.35 30.26 -14.64
CA GLY A 174 23.94 31.46 -13.92
C GLY A 174 23.70 32.66 -14.83
N ASP A 175 23.70 32.48 -16.14
CA ASP A 175 23.44 33.54 -17.11
C ASP A 175 21.94 33.85 -17.18
N GLU A 176 21.63 35.14 -17.06
CA GLU A 176 20.25 35.63 -17.08
C GLU A 176 19.69 35.68 -18.51
N HIS A 177 18.49 35.14 -18.68
CA HIS A 177 17.72 35.24 -19.91
C HIS A 177 16.22 35.38 -19.62
N GLU A 178 15.45 35.71 -20.65
CA GLU A 178 14.00 35.88 -20.54
C GLU A 178 13.28 34.65 -21.10
N MET A 179 12.41 34.06 -20.30
CA MET A 179 11.51 32.98 -20.71
C MET A 179 10.15 33.56 -21.08
N GLU A 180 9.66 33.25 -22.28
CA GLU A 180 8.32 33.64 -22.75
C GLU A 180 7.31 32.50 -22.57
N ILE A 181 6.17 32.78 -21.92
CA ILE A 181 5.08 31.82 -21.71
C ILE A 181 3.79 32.40 -22.29
N LYS A 182 3.17 31.74 -23.28
CA LYS A 182 1.87 32.15 -23.83
C LYS A 182 0.82 32.27 -22.72
N ARG A 183 -0.09 33.25 -22.76
CA ARG A 183 -1.15 33.40 -21.74
C ARG A 183 -2.19 32.27 -21.82
N THR A 184 -2.91 32.00 -20.73
CA THR A 184 -4.09 31.10 -20.81
C THR A 184 -5.17 31.82 -21.63
N LYS A 185 -5.76 31.14 -22.62
CA LYS A 185 -6.82 31.71 -23.45
C LYS A 185 -8.03 32.06 -22.60
N THR A 186 -8.39 33.33 -22.55
CA THR A 186 -9.55 33.80 -21.78
C THR A 186 -10.84 33.41 -22.48
N ASP A 187 -11.88 33.17 -21.68
CA ASP A 187 -13.25 33.03 -22.18
C ASP A 187 -13.70 34.30 -22.92
N PRO A 188 -14.06 34.21 -24.22
CA PRO A 188 -14.43 35.37 -25.03
C PRO A 188 -15.71 36.07 -24.52
N ASP A 189 -16.56 35.34 -23.80
CA ASP A 189 -17.85 35.81 -23.29
C ASP A 189 -17.83 36.02 -21.76
N ALA A 190 -16.63 36.18 -21.19
CA ALA A 190 -16.45 36.47 -19.77
C ALA A 190 -17.16 37.77 -19.37
N ASP A 191 -17.79 37.79 -18.19
CA ASP A 191 -18.31 39.03 -17.61
C ASP A 191 -17.13 39.94 -17.23
N PRO A 192 -17.00 41.14 -17.81
CA PRO A 192 -15.89 42.06 -17.50
C PRO A 192 -15.84 42.49 -16.02
N HIS A 193 -16.96 42.35 -15.30
CA HIS A 193 -17.07 42.64 -13.87
C HIS A 193 -17.17 41.38 -13.01
N GLY A 194 -17.14 40.20 -13.63
CA GLY A 194 -17.13 38.90 -12.97
C GLY A 194 -15.71 38.37 -12.72
N PRO A 195 -15.60 37.19 -12.08
CA PRO A 195 -14.31 36.52 -11.92
C PRO A 195 -13.76 36.08 -13.30
N PRO A 196 -12.43 35.90 -13.44
CA PRO A 196 -11.86 35.33 -14.64
C PRO A 196 -12.43 33.93 -14.90
N THR A 197 -12.91 33.71 -16.13
CA THR A 197 -13.44 32.45 -16.62
C THR A 197 -12.59 31.92 -17.78
N PHE A 198 -12.53 30.60 -17.87
CA PHE A 198 -11.79 29.86 -18.90
C PHE A 198 -12.64 28.69 -19.39
N VAL A 199 -12.39 28.26 -20.62
CA VAL A 199 -13.08 27.13 -21.25
C VAL A 199 -12.10 25.99 -21.53
N THR A 200 -12.62 24.77 -21.53
CA THR A 200 -11.85 23.54 -21.86
C THR A 200 -11.97 23.19 -23.34
N ASP A 201 -10.91 22.64 -23.94
CA ASP A 201 -10.99 22.01 -25.27
C ASP A 201 -11.39 20.52 -25.17
N ASP A 202 -11.35 19.93 -23.98
CA ASP A 202 -11.79 18.57 -23.70
C ASP A 202 -13.18 18.52 -23.06
N THR A 203 -13.78 17.33 -23.01
CA THR A 203 -15.03 17.15 -22.24
C THR A 203 -14.68 17.06 -20.75
N HIS A 204 -15.54 17.59 -19.88
CA HIS A 204 -15.41 17.40 -18.43
C HIS A 204 -15.94 16.04 -17.96
N TRP A 205 -16.54 15.26 -18.86
CA TRP A 205 -17.12 13.95 -18.54
C TRP A 205 -16.04 12.89 -18.45
N TRP A 206 -16.30 11.84 -17.69
CA TRP A 206 -15.41 10.68 -17.66
C TRP A 206 -15.85 9.70 -18.74
N ASP A 207 -15.51 10.02 -19.99
CA ASP A 207 -16.10 9.41 -21.19
C ASP A 207 -15.12 8.64 -22.09
N GLY A 208 -13.85 8.60 -21.71
CA GLY A 208 -12.81 7.91 -22.46
C GLY A 208 -12.26 8.75 -23.63
N SER A 209 -12.47 10.06 -23.64
CA SER A 209 -12.07 10.98 -24.71
C SER A 209 -10.57 10.96 -24.99
N GLN A 210 -9.72 10.60 -24.01
CA GLN A 210 -8.30 10.38 -24.25
C GLN A 210 -8.05 9.25 -25.28
N ILE A 211 -8.95 8.27 -25.38
CA ILE A 211 -8.88 7.21 -26.41
C ILE A 211 -9.69 7.60 -27.64
N TYR A 212 -10.92 8.05 -27.45
CA TYR A 212 -11.91 8.20 -28.54
C TYR A 212 -11.83 9.55 -29.25
N GLY A 213 -11.09 10.51 -28.69
CA GLY A 213 -10.97 11.89 -29.15
C GLY A 213 -12.23 12.72 -28.91
N GLY A 214 -12.08 14.02 -29.15
CA GLY A 214 -13.14 15.03 -29.02
C GLY A 214 -13.79 15.44 -30.35
N SER A 215 -13.34 14.92 -31.49
CA SER A 215 -13.90 15.26 -32.81
C SER A 215 -14.36 14.01 -33.58
N PRO A 216 -15.47 14.09 -34.34
CA PRO A 216 -15.90 12.99 -35.21
C PRO A 216 -14.83 12.56 -36.20
N GLU A 217 -14.04 13.51 -36.72
CA GLU A 217 -12.97 13.25 -37.68
C GLU A 217 -11.87 12.35 -37.06
N PHE A 218 -11.46 12.63 -35.82
CA PHE A 218 -10.49 11.80 -35.12
C PHE A 218 -11.08 10.43 -34.78
N ALA A 219 -12.32 10.40 -34.26
CA ALA A 219 -12.99 9.16 -33.90
C ALA A 219 -13.15 8.23 -35.12
N ASP A 220 -13.56 8.76 -36.27
CA ASP A 220 -13.70 8.00 -37.51
C ASP A 220 -12.35 7.54 -38.06
N ALA A 221 -11.30 8.35 -37.97
CA ALA A 221 -9.95 7.96 -38.39
C ALA A 221 -9.34 6.85 -37.52
N LEU A 222 -9.79 6.72 -36.26
CA LEU A 222 -9.33 5.65 -35.35
C LEU A 222 -10.12 4.34 -35.53
N ARG A 223 -11.29 4.36 -36.17
CA ARG A 223 -12.19 3.20 -36.28
C ARG A 223 -11.85 2.30 -37.46
N SER A 224 -12.00 0.99 -37.27
CA SER A 224 -11.92 0.03 -38.37
C SER A 224 -13.20 -0.02 -39.21
N PHE A 225 -14.33 0.43 -38.64
CA PHE A 225 -15.68 0.22 -39.15
C PHE A 225 -16.05 -1.26 -39.35
N GLU A 226 -15.36 -2.14 -38.63
CA GLU A 226 -15.64 -3.56 -38.59
C GLU A 226 -15.81 -4.02 -37.13
N ASN A 227 -16.99 -4.57 -36.82
CA ASN A 227 -17.38 -5.09 -35.51
C ASN A 227 -17.18 -4.09 -34.35
N GLY A 228 -17.28 -2.79 -34.63
CA GLY A 228 -17.16 -1.70 -33.68
C GLY A 228 -15.73 -1.43 -33.20
N LYS A 229 -14.70 -1.99 -33.85
CA LYS A 229 -13.32 -1.97 -33.33
C LYS A 229 -12.54 -0.68 -33.68
N LEU A 230 -11.50 -0.45 -32.90
CA LEU A 230 -10.45 0.54 -33.15
C LEU A 230 -9.28 -0.08 -33.92
N LEU A 231 -8.63 0.73 -34.76
CA LEU A 231 -7.39 0.40 -35.44
C LEU A 231 -6.23 0.43 -34.45
N VAL A 232 -5.46 -0.66 -34.42
CA VAL A 232 -4.24 -0.82 -33.63
C VAL A 232 -3.18 -1.37 -34.57
N ASP A 233 -2.02 -0.72 -34.63
CA ASP A 233 -0.91 -1.14 -35.50
C ASP A 233 -0.07 -2.27 -34.88
N GLU A 234 1.00 -2.66 -35.58
CA GLU A 234 1.90 -3.76 -35.17
C GLU A 234 2.63 -3.48 -33.84
N LEU A 235 2.82 -2.22 -33.46
CA LEU A 235 3.42 -1.82 -32.18
C LEU A 235 2.36 -1.70 -31.06
N GLY A 236 1.08 -1.89 -31.36
CA GLY A 236 0.01 -1.70 -30.42
C GLY A 236 -0.48 -0.26 -30.28
N LEU A 237 -0.09 0.64 -31.19
CA LEU A 237 -0.44 2.06 -31.14
C LEU A 237 -1.54 2.42 -32.16
N PRO A 238 -2.15 3.63 -32.07
CA PRO A 238 -2.93 4.17 -33.17
C PRO A 238 -2.14 4.17 -34.50
N PRO A 239 -2.80 4.14 -35.67
CA PRO A 239 -2.11 4.17 -36.95
C PRO A 239 -1.16 5.36 -37.09
N ALA A 240 0.07 5.14 -37.56
CA ALA A 240 1.07 6.20 -37.74
C ALA A 240 0.60 7.36 -38.62
N ALA A 241 -0.27 7.08 -39.60
CA ALA A 241 -0.88 8.11 -40.44
C ALA A 241 -1.80 9.07 -39.66
N LEU A 242 -2.49 8.57 -38.63
CA LEU A 242 -3.30 9.41 -37.75
C LEU A 242 -2.41 10.27 -36.84
N GLU A 243 -1.38 9.68 -36.26
CA GLU A 243 -0.41 10.39 -35.41
C GLU A 243 0.28 11.55 -36.14
N ALA A 244 0.61 11.37 -37.42
CA ALA A 244 1.21 12.41 -38.26
C ALA A 244 0.28 13.62 -38.54
N THR A 245 -1.02 13.51 -38.24
CA THR A 245 -1.98 14.62 -38.36
C THR A 245 -2.15 15.41 -37.06
N LEU A 246 -1.59 14.91 -35.95
CA LEU A 246 -1.69 15.57 -34.66
C LEU A 246 -0.67 16.70 -34.54
N ASP A 247 -1.06 17.76 -33.86
CA ASP A 247 -0.19 18.92 -33.61
C ASP A 247 0.71 18.67 -32.38
N PRO A 248 2.02 18.45 -32.57
CA PRO A 248 2.93 18.22 -31.45
C PRO A 248 3.23 19.49 -30.65
N SER A 249 2.83 20.68 -31.11
CA SER A 249 2.94 21.92 -30.33
C SER A 249 1.82 22.08 -29.28
N GLY A 250 0.72 21.35 -29.46
CA GLY A 250 -0.43 21.34 -28.55
C GLY A 250 -0.32 20.31 -27.42
N VAL A 251 -1.48 19.89 -26.88
CA VAL A 251 -1.58 18.91 -25.78
C VAL A 251 -0.94 17.57 -26.14
N VAL A 252 -0.96 17.18 -27.43
CA VAL A 252 -0.35 15.95 -27.94
C VAL A 252 1.16 15.93 -27.74
N GLY A 253 1.82 17.09 -27.76
CA GLY A 253 3.27 17.19 -27.47
C GLY A 253 3.66 16.71 -26.08
N ASN A 254 2.71 16.61 -25.15
CA ASN A 254 2.92 16.12 -23.78
C ASN A 254 2.79 14.60 -23.65
N PHE A 255 2.67 13.89 -24.77
CA PHE A 255 2.58 12.44 -24.81
C PHE A 255 3.95 11.80 -24.57
N TRP A 256 3.97 10.65 -23.89
CA TRP A 256 5.20 9.90 -23.59
C TRP A 256 4.91 8.40 -23.49
N VAL A 257 5.96 7.58 -23.37
CA VAL A 257 5.85 6.11 -23.35
C VAL A 257 4.82 5.61 -22.33
N GLY A 258 4.72 6.20 -21.14
CA GLY A 258 3.72 5.80 -20.16
C GLY A 258 2.27 5.91 -20.64
N LEU A 259 1.94 7.01 -21.34
CA LEU A 259 0.64 7.18 -21.97
C LEU A 259 0.44 6.19 -23.11
N ALA A 260 1.47 5.94 -23.92
CA ALA A 260 1.44 4.97 -25.01
C ALA A 260 1.03 3.57 -24.54
N LEU A 261 1.57 3.11 -23.40
CA LEU A 261 1.23 1.84 -22.79
C LEU A 261 -0.26 1.75 -22.43
N LEU A 262 -0.82 2.81 -21.83
CA LEU A 262 -2.22 2.83 -21.39
C LEU A 262 -3.20 3.01 -22.54
N HIS A 263 -2.89 3.86 -23.53
CA HIS A 263 -3.69 3.97 -24.75
C HIS A 263 -3.77 2.61 -25.46
N SER A 264 -2.62 1.95 -25.69
CA SER A 264 -2.59 0.59 -26.27
C SER A 264 -3.42 -0.40 -25.47
N LEU A 265 -3.25 -0.44 -24.15
CA LEU A 265 -3.94 -1.38 -23.27
C LEU A 265 -5.47 -1.20 -23.36
N PHE A 266 -5.98 0.03 -23.32
CA PHE A 266 -7.43 0.27 -23.34
C PHE A 266 -8.05 0.31 -24.73
N MET A 267 -7.27 0.50 -25.80
CA MET A 267 -7.71 0.24 -27.18
C MET A 267 -7.90 -1.27 -27.40
N ARG A 268 -6.96 -2.09 -26.93
CA ARG A 268 -7.09 -3.57 -26.92
C ARG A 268 -8.28 -4.02 -26.07
N GLU A 269 -8.50 -3.37 -24.92
CA GLU A 269 -9.65 -3.65 -24.06
C GLU A 269 -10.98 -3.32 -24.75
N HIS A 270 -11.08 -2.17 -25.42
CA HIS A 270 -12.26 -1.84 -26.23
C HIS A 270 -12.53 -2.90 -27.30
N ASN A 271 -11.50 -3.33 -28.04
CA ASN A 271 -11.64 -4.36 -29.07
C ASN A 271 -12.09 -5.71 -28.49
N ALA A 272 -11.60 -6.09 -27.30
CA ALA A 272 -12.02 -7.30 -26.61
C ALA A 272 -13.48 -7.22 -26.12
N ILE A 273 -13.92 -6.04 -25.67
CA ILE A 273 -15.32 -5.78 -25.33
C ILE A 273 -16.19 -5.94 -26.58
N CYS A 274 -15.80 -5.36 -27.72
CA CYS A 274 -16.51 -5.51 -28.99
C CYS A 274 -16.67 -6.98 -29.38
N ASP A 275 -15.62 -7.80 -29.23
CA ASP A 275 -15.68 -9.24 -29.53
C ASP A 275 -16.70 -9.98 -28.66
N VAL A 276 -16.74 -9.69 -27.36
CA VAL A 276 -17.73 -10.28 -26.45
C VAL A 276 -19.14 -9.81 -26.79
N LEU A 277 -19.33 -8.51 -27.04
CA LEU A 277 -20.64 -7.96 -27.40
C LEU A 277 -21.15 -8.55 -28.72
N ALA A 278 -20.31 -8.64 -29.74
CA ALA A 278 -20.67 -9.24 -31.02
C ALA A 278 -21.04 -10.73 -30.88
N GLY A 279 -20.34 -11.47 -30.01
CA GLY A 279 -20.65 -12.86 -29.72
C GLY A 279 -22.00 -13.07 -29.03
N HIS A 280 -22.36 -12.20 -28.07
CA HIS A 280 -23.64 -12.28 -27.36
C HIS A 280 -24.81 -11.66 -28.14
N TYR A 281 -24.54 -10.64 -28.95
CA TYR A 281 -25.54 -9.84 -29.65
C TYR A 281 -25.19 -9.69 -31.14
N PRO A 282 -25.24 -10.78 -31.92
CA PRO A 282 -24.79 -10.81 -33.33
C PRO A 282 -25.63 -9.94 -34.29
N HIS A 283 -26.70 -9.32 -33.80
CA HIS A 283 -27.57 -8.42 -34.56
C HIS A 283 -27.16 -6.94 -34.44
N LEU A 284 -26.26 -6.59 -33.51
CA LEU A 284 -25.78 -5.23 -33.36
C LEU A 284 -24.90 -4.84 -34.55
N THR A 285 -25.12 -3.62 -35.04
CA THR A 285 -24.30 -3.01 -36.09
C THR A 285 -22.91 -2.61 -35.56
N ASP A 286 -21.98 -2.33 -36.48
CA ASP A 286 -20.66 -1.76 -36.14
C ASP A 286 -20.77 -0.55 -35.20
N GLN A 287 -21.62 0.42 -35.54
CA GLN A 287 -21.81 1.62 -34.75
C GLN A 287 -22.38 1.31 -33.36
N GLU A 288 -23.35 0.41 -33.27
CA GLU A 288 -23.92 0.03 -31.97
C GLU A 288 -22.89 -0.68 -31.09
N LEU A 289 -22.08 -1.57 -31.66
CA LEU A 289 -20.98 -2.24 -30.94
C LEU A 289 -19.96 -1.20 -30.42
N TYR A 290 -19.52 -0.28 -31.27
CA TYR A 290 -18.61 0.80 -30.89
C TYR A 290 -19.19 1.66 -29.76
N ASP A 291 -20.44 2.10 -29.90
CA ASP A 291 -21.12 2.94 -28.91
C ASP A 291 -21.25 2.23 -27.55
N ARG A 292 -21.54 0.92 -27.54
CA ARG A 292 -21.61 0.11 -26.30
C ARG A 292 -20.24 -0.16 -25.71
N ALA A 293 -19.27 -0.51 -26.54
CA ALA A 293 -17.91 -0.78 -26.07
C ALA A 293 -17.25 0.46 -25.50
N ARG A 294 -17.47 1.66 -26.06
CA ARG A 294 -17.03 2.94 -25.47
C ARG A 294 -17.63 3.15 -24.08
N LEU A 295 -18.93 2.94 -23.91
CA LEU A 295 -19.59 3.04 -22.60
C LEU A 295 -18.98 2.09 -21.56
N VAL A 296 -18.83 0.82 -21.93
CA VAL A 296 -18.29 -0.23 -21.06
C VAL A 296 -16.84 0.08 -20.67
N ASN A 297 -16.02 0.50 -21.65
CA ASN A 297 -14.60 0.78 -21.43
C ASN A 297 -14.40 2.03 -20.56
N ALA A 298 -15.13 3.13 -20.84
CA ALA A 298 -15.12 4.33 -20.00
C ALA A 298 -15.54 4.02 -18.57
N ALA A 299 -16.57 3.17 -18.39
CA ALA A 299 -17.00 2.78 -17.05
C ALA A 299 -16.01 1.87 -16.33
N LEU A 300 -15.30 1.00 -17.05
CA LEU A 300 -14.23 0.19 -16.50
C LEU A 300 -13.03 1.03 -16.06
N MET A 301 -12.61 2.02 -16.86
CA MET A 301 -11.56 2.97 -16.47
C MET A 301 -11.95 3.74 -15.20
N ALA A 302 -13.17 4.28 -15.15
CA ALA A 302 -13.69 4.95 -13.96
C ALA A 302 -13.74 4.03 -12.72
N LYS A 303 -14.09 2.75 -12.89
CA LYS A 303 -14.03 1.74 -11.83
C LYS A 303 -12.61 1.56 -11.34
N ILE A 304 -11.67 1.28 -12.24
CA ILE A 304 -10.25 1.05 -11.93
C ILE A 304 -9.68 2.25 -11.18
N HIS A 305 -9.94 3.46 -11.65
CA HIS A 305 -9.49 4.66 -10.98
C HIS A 305 -10.05 4.77 -9.55
N THR A 306 -11.33 4.46 -9.38
CA THR A 306 -12.04 4.59 -8.10
C THR A 306 -11.59 3.53 -7.09
N ILE A 307 -11.44 2.27 -7.49
CA ILE A 307 -11.24 1.15 -6.55
C ILE A 307 -9.83 0.54 -6.55
N ASP A 308 -9.01 0.83 -7.55
CA ASP A 308 -7.61 0.39 -7.64
C ASP A 308 -6.65 1.59 -7.51
N TRP A 309 -6.68 2.57 -8.43
CA TRP A 309 -5.71 3.68 -8.44
C TRP A 309 -5.82 4.57 -7.20
N THR A 310 -7.02 5.07 -6.89
CA THR A 310 -7.21 6.00 -5.76
C THR A 310 -6.80 5.33 -4.44
N PRO A 311 -7.21 4.08 -4.12
CA PRO A 311 -6.73 3.39 -2.93
C PRO A 311 -5.22 3.08 -2.91
N ALA A 312 -4.52 3.12 -4.05
CA ALA A 312 -3.07 2.98 -4.09
C ALA A 312 -2.38 4.29 -3.64
N ILE A 313 -2.83 5.45 -4.14
CA ILE A 313 -2.23 6.75 -3.83
C ILE A 313 -2.70 7.34 -2.49
N ILE A 314 -3.88 6.93 -1.99
CA ILE A 314 -4.38 7.28 -0.65
C ILE A 314 -4.69 6.01 0.16
N SER A 315 -3.66 5.23 0.45
CA SER A 315 -3.72 3.88 1.05
C SER A 315 -4.07 3.84 2.54
N HIS A 316 -4.73 4.88 3.06
CA HIS A 316 -5.24 4.91 4.42
C HIS A 316 -6.49 4.01 4.55
N PRO A 317 -6.64 3.21 5.62
CA PRO A 317 -7.76 2.27 5.77
C PRO A 317 -9.15 2.91 5.61
N THR A 318 -9.30 4.16 6.06
CA THR A 318 -10.56 4.91 5.94
C THR A 318 -10.85 5.31 4.50
N THR A 319 -9.87 5.80 3.74
CA THR A 319 -10.08 6.21 2.35
C THR A 319 -10.21 5.01 1.42
N THR A 320 -9.43 3.96 1.63
CA THR A 320 -9.62 2.69 0.91
C THR A 320 -11.03 2.15 1.07
N PHE A 321 -11.59 2.19 2.29
CA PHE A 321 -13.00 1.84 2.50
C PHE A 321 -13.96 2.83 1.83
N ALA A 322 -13.73 4.14 1.99
CA ALA A 322 -14.60 5.18 1.44
C ALA A 322 -14.70 5.10 -0.10
N MET A 323 -13.58 4.88 -0.78
CA MET A 323 -13.54 4.76 -2.24
C MET A 323 -14.27 3.51 -2.72
N ARG A 324 -14.11 2.38 -2.04
CA ARG A 324 -14.91 1.17 -2.32
C ARG A 324 -16.39 1.41 -2.04
N ALA A 325 -16.73 2.17 -1.01
CA ALA A 325 -18.12 2.53 -0.69
C ALA A 325 -18.72 3.50 -1.71
N ASN A 326 -17.95 4.39 -2.33
CA ASN A 326 -18.43 5.22 -3.45
C ASN A 326 -18.89 4.37 -4.62
N TRP A 327 -18.22 3.24 -4.91
CA TRP A 327 -18.60 2.35 -6.01
C TRP A 327 -19.67 1.32 -5.61
N PHE A 328 -19.51 0.65 -4.47
CA PHE A 328 -20.34 -0.50 -4.07
C PHE A 328 -21.32 -0.23 -2.91
N GLY A 329 -21.27 0.96 -2.31
CA GLY A 329 -21.99 1.28 -1.07
C GLY A 329 -21.31 0.73 0.19
N ILE A 330 -21.70 1.22 1.37
CA ILE A 330 -21.09 0.80 2.65
C ILE A 330 -21.27 -0.69 2.97
N PHE A 331 -22.25 -1.37 2.35
CA PHE A 331 -22.48 -2.80 2.54
C PHE A 331 -21.67 -3.69 1.58
N GLY A 332 -20.96 -3.07 0.64
CA GLY A 332 -20.08 -3.73 -0.31
C GLY A 332 -20.81 -4.54 -1.38
N GLU A 333 -20.01 -5.04 -2.32
CA GLU A 333 -20.44 -5.66 -3.58
C GLU A 333 -21.43 -6.82 -3.42
N ARG A 334 -21.25 -7.67 -2.40
CA ARG A 334 -22.08 -8.89 -2.20
C ARG A 334 -23.50 -8.60 -1.72
N LEU A 335 -23.67 -7.56 -0.91
CA LEU A 335 -24.97 -7.21 -0.32
C LEU A 335 -25.68 -6.12 -1.12
N ASN A 336 -24.95 -5.37 -1.94
CA ASN A 336 -25.48 -4.24 -2.70
C ASN A 336 -26.73 -4.58 -3.56
N PRO A 337 -26.77 -5.70 -4.33
CA PRO A 337 -27.97 -6.04 -5.13
C PRO A 337 -29.22 -6.25 -4.27
N PHE A 338 -29.06 -6.69 -3.03
CA PHE A 338 -30.17 -6.85 -2.08
C PHE A 338 -30.60 -5.50 -1.48
N VAL A 339 -29.64 -4.66 -1.08
CA VAL A 339 -29.90 -3.33 -0.48
C VAL A 339 -30.59 -2.38 -1.46
N ARG A 340 -30.22 -2.42 -2.74
CA ARG A 340 -30.84 -1.63 -3.82
C ARG A 340 -32.33 -1.85 -4.00
N ARG A 341 -32.89 -2.94 -3.47
CA ARG A 341 -34.34 -3.21 -3.47
C ARG A 341 -35.11 -2.32 -2.50
N PHE A 342 -34.43 -1.72 -1.51
CA PHE A 342 -35.05 -0.98 -0.41
C PHE A 342 -34.67 0.49 -0.36
N THR A 343 -33.54 0.89 -0.95
CA THR A 343 -33.10 2.29 -1.02
C THR A 343 -32.25 2.53 -2.27
N ASP A 344 -32.30 3.77 -2.75
CA ASP A 344 -31.56 4.36 -3.87
C ASP A 344 -30.47 5.33 -3.39
N ASN A 345 -30.26 5.44 -2.07
CA ASN A 345 -29.28 6.35 -1.49
C ASN A 345 -27.85 5.87 -1.74
N GLU A 346 -27.06 6.70 -2.42
CA GLU A 346 -25.67 6.44 -2.82
C GLU A 346 -24.75 5.97 -1.69
N VAL A 347 -24.99 6.38 -0.43
CA VAL A 347 -24.15 5.97 0.70
C VAL A 347 -24.33 4.47 0.96
N PHE A 348 -25.55 3.97 0.82
CA PHE A 348 -25.87 2.56 1.08
C PHE A 348 -25.60 1.66 -0.13
N THR A 349 -25.85 2.17 -1.34
CA THR A 349 -25.80 1.37 -2.57
C THR A 349 -24.57 1.65 -3.44
N GLY A 350 -23.85 2.74 -3.21
CA GLY A 350 -22.83 3.26 -4.12
C GLY A 350 -23.45 4.17 -5.19
N ILE A 351 -22.61 5.02 -5.77
CA ILE A 351 -22.98 6.00 -6.80
C ILE A 351 -23.44 5.33 -8.10
N PRO A 352 -22.74 4.29 -8.64
CA PRO A 352 -23.16 3.64 -9.87
C PRO A 352 -24.62 3.19 -9.83
N GLY A 353 -25.48 3.59 -10.77
CA GLY A 353 -26.90 3.20 -10.76
C GLY A 353 -27.80 3.93 -9.73
N SER A 354 -27.29 4.95 -9.03
CA SER A 354 -28.10 5.85 -8.18
C SER A 354 -28.82 6.92 -9.03
N PRO A 355 -29.71 7.75 -8.47
CA PRO A 355 -30.23 8.93 -9.17
C PRO A 355 -29.12 9.95 -9.47
N THR A 356 -29.17 10.59 -10.64
CA THR A 356 -28.25 11.69 -11.00
C THR A 356 -28.50 12.90 -10.11
N ASP A 357 -27.45 13.47 -9.52
CA ASP A 357 -27.53 14.68 -8.69
C ASP A 357 -26.36 15.62 -8.96
N HIS A 358 -26.69 16.87 -9.27
CA HIS A 358 -25.73 17.95 -9.50
C HIS A 358 -25.58 18.87 -8.28
N HIS A 359 -26.32 18.63 -7.20
CA HIS A 359 -26.28 19.42 -5.95
C HIS A 359 -26.53 20.92 -6.19
N ASP A 360 -27.58 21.25 -6.93
CA ASP A 360 -28.04 22.61 -7.27
C ASP A 360 -27.08 23.45 -8.16
N VAL A 361 -25.97 22.89 -8.65
CA VAL A 361 -24.97 23.57 -9.50
C VAL A 361 -24.70 22.72 -10.75
N PRO A 362 -24.69 23.27 -11.98
CA PRO A 362 -24.32 22.52 -13.18
C PRO A 362 -22.98 21.79 -13.05
N TYR A 363 -22.84 20.65 -13.72
CA TYR A 363 -21.58 19.90 -13.70
C TYR A 363 -20.52 20.54 -14.59
N SER A 364 -19.37 20.78 -13.98
CA SER A 364 -18.10 21.09 -14.63
C SER A 364 -16.96 20.64 -13.72
N LEU A 365 -15.78 20.42 -14.30
CA LEU A 365 -14.54 20.44 -13.52
C LEU A 365 -14.18 21.89 -13.18
N THR A 366 -13.35 22.06 -12.16
CA THR A 366 -13.06 23.37 -11.57
C THR A 366 -11.60 23.75 -11.71
N GLU A 367 -11.30 25.04 -11.62
CA GLU A 367 -9.91 25.51 -11.63
C GLU A 367 -9.11 24.99 -10.42
N GLU A 368 -9.76 24.82 -9.27
CA GLU A 368 -9.13 24.22 -8.09
C GLU A 368 -8.84 22.73 -8.32
N PHE A 369 -9.68 22.02 -9.07
CA PHE A 369 -9.42 20.64 -9.49
C PHE A 369 -8.16 20.56 -10.37
N VAL A 370 -8.00 21.49 -11.31
CA VAL A 370 -6.80 21.58 -12.17
C VAL A 370 -5.55 21.81 -11.32
N ALA A 371 -5.62 22.73 -10.35
CA ALA A 371 -4.49 23.08 -9.50
C ALA A 371 -4.00 21.91 -8.63
N VAL A 372 -4.91 21.12 -8.04
CA VAL A 372 -4.54 20.00 -7.17
C VAL A 372 -4.07 18.74 -7.91
N TYR A 373 -4.30 18.68 -9.23
CA TYR A 373 -3.82 17.59 -10.10
C TYR A 373 -2.48 17.87 -10.77
N ARG A 374 -1.83 19.00 -10.47
CA ARG A 374 -0.42 19.25 -10.85
C ARG A 374 0.52 18.34 -10.06
N MET A 375 0.70 17.12 -10.55
CA MET A 375 1.46 16.04 -9.90
C MET A 375 2.71 15.62 -10.68
N HIS A 376 3.32 16.55 -11.43
CA HIS A 376 4.53 16.31 -12.23
C HIS A 376 5.73 15.70 -11.47
N PRO A 377 5.93 15.90 -10.14
CA PRO A 377 6.96 15.18 -9.38
C PRO A 377 6.88 13.64 -9.48
N LEU A 378 5.73 13.08 -9.87
CA LEU A 378 5.56 11.65 -10.08
C LEU A 378 6.49 11.09 -11.18
N LEU A 379 6.94 11.90 -12.15
CA LEU A 379 7.81 11.43 -13.23
C LEU A 379 9.27 11.33 -12.78
N PRO A 380 9.95 10.18 -12.95
CA PRO A 380 11.40 10.08 -12.79
C PRO A 380 12.18 10.84 -13.87
N ASP A 381 13.46 11.13 -13.61
CA ASP A 381 14.39 11.65 -14.63
C ASP A 381 15.02 10.50 -15.43
N ASP A 382 15.26 9.36 -14.78
CA ASP A 382 15.91 8.17 -15.32
C ASP A 382 14.97 6.95 -15.26
N TYR A 383 15.04 6.10 -16.29
CA TYR A 383 14.19 4.94 -16.49
C TYR A 383 15.04 3.71 -16.80
N GLU A 384 14.75 2.59 -16.13
CA GLU A 384 15.37 1.30 -16.41
C GLU A 384 14.32 0.33 -16.97
N PHE A 385 14.53 -0.14 -18.20
CA PHE A 385 13.70 -1.15 -18.81
C PHE A 385 14.27 -2.54 -18.51
N ARG A 386 13.41 -3.47 -18.12
CA ARG A 386 13.74 -4.80 -17.61
C ARG A 386 12.91 -5.86 -18.31
N SER A 387 13.52 -7.03 -18.48
CA SER A 387 12.87 -8.23 -18.99
C SER A 387 11.88 -8.77 -17.95
N ALA A 388 10.63 -8.98 -18.37
CA ALA A 388 9.60 -9.63 -17.56
C ALA A 388 9.89 -11.12 -17.31
N THR A 389 10.88 -11.70 -18.01
CA THR A 389 11.23 -13.12 -17.89
C THR A 389 12.29 -13.38 -16.80
N ASP A 390 13.33 -12.55 -16.74
CA ASP A 390 14.53 -12.77 -15.92
C ASP A 390 15.00 -11.52 -15.15
N ASP A 391 14.20 -10.46 -15.10
CA ASP A 391 14.45 -9.17 -14.41
C ASP A 391 15.73 -8.41 -14.84
N ARG A 392 16.45 -8.89 -15.87
CA ARG A 392 17.67 -8.24 -16.36
C ARG A 392 17.34 -6.89 -16.98
N VAL A 393 18.23 -5.91 -16.79
CA VAL A 393 18.13 -4.59 -17.45
C VAL A 393 18.37 -4.77 -18.95
N LEU A 394 17.41 -4.31 -19.76
CA LEU A 394 17.41 -4.31 -21.21
C LEU A 394 17.94 -2.98 -21.77
N ALA A 395 17.46 -1.87 -21.21
CA ALA A 395 17.82 -0.52 -21.65
C ALA A 395 17.74 0.48 -20.49
N LYS A 396 18.45 1.60 -20.62
CA LYS A 396 18.36 2.74 -19.72
C LYS A 396 18.11 3.99 -20.53
N HIS A 397 17.16 4.80 -20.10
CA HIS A 397 16.72 6.00 -20.79
C HIS A 397 16.54 7.15 -19.82
N GLN A 398 16.66 8.37 -20.35
CA GLN A 398 16.22 9.55 -19.63
C GLN A 398 14.80 9.92 -20.07
N LEU A 399 14.12 10.78 -19.31
CA LEU A 399 12.76 11.24 -19.66
C LEU A 399 12.66 11.77 -21.11
N VAL A 400 13.68 12.51 -21.58
CA VAL A 400 13.77 13.05 -22.94
C VAL A 400 13.84 11.96 -24.03
N ASP A 401 14.15 10.72 -23.66
CA ASP A 401 14.14 9.57 -24.58
C ASP A 401 12.77 8.90 -24.68
N LEU A 402 11.82 9.30 -23.83
CA LEU A 402 10.48 8.70 -23.73
C LEU A 402 9.36 9.63 -24.23
N GLU A 403 9.69 10.83 -24.68
CA GLU A 403 8.74 11.81 -25.21
C GLU A 403 8.13 11.38 -26.55
N PHE A 404 7.03 12.05 -26.95
CA PHE A 404 6.17 11.73 -28.09
C PHE A 404 6.94 11.26 -29.34
N ALA A 405 7.94 12.02 -29.79
CA ALA A 405 8.70 11.73 -31.01
C ALA A 405 9.50 10.40 -30.97
N LYS A 406 9.80 9.89 -29.78
CA LYS A 406 10.60 8.67 -29.57
C LYS A 406 9.77 7.48 -29.09
N VAL A 407 8.47 7.65 -28.82
CA VAL A 407 7.59 6.59 -28.31
C VAL A 407 7.64 5.33 -29.18
N ARG A 408 7.43 5.48 -30.50
CA ARG A 408 7.47 4.35 -31.43
C ARG A 408 8.81 3.65 -31.46
N GLU A 409 9.90 4.41 -31.37
CA GLU A 409 11.25 3.86 -31.30
C GLU A 409 11.43 3.00 -30.05
N ARG A 410 10.99 3.50 -28.88
CA ARG A 410 11.07 2.75 -27.61
C ARG A 410 10.20 1.48 -27.62
N LEU A 411 9.00 1.53 -28.19
CA LEU A 411 8.12 0.36 -28.31
C LEU A 411 8.61 -0.66 -29.36
N ALA A 412 9.39 -0.22 -30.35
CA ALA A 412 10.06 -1.12 -31.30
C ALA A 412 11.32 -1.77 -30.70
N GLU A 413 12.00 -1.06 -29.80
CA GLU A 413 13.17 -1.56 -29.08
C GLU A 413 12.81 -2.57 -27.99
N THR A 414 11.82 -2.26 -27.14
CA THR A 414 11.45 -3.06 -25.98
C THR A 414 10.00 -3.53 -26.08
N PRO A 415 9.72 -4.84 -25.96
CA PRO A 415 8.35 -5.35 -25.98
C PRO A 415 7.47 -4.66 -24.92
N MET A 416 6.20 -4.43 -25.27
CA MET A 416 5.26 -3.73 -24.39
C MET A 416 5.08 -4.40 -23.02
N ALA A 417 5.16 -5.72 -22.96
CA ALA A 417 5.09 -6.46 -21.70
C ALA A 417 6.28 -6.16 -20.78
N ASP A 418 7.49 -6.08 -21.35
CA ASP A 418 8.70 -5.70 -20.61
C ASP A 418 8.61 -4.24 -20.14
N LEU A 419 8.05 -3.33 -20.95
CA LEU A 419 7.79 -1.95 -20.54
C LEU A 419 6.77 -1.86 -19.39
N LEU A 420 5.65 -2.58 -19.48
CA LEU A 420 4.64 -2.65 -18.41
C LEU A 420 5.23 -3.24 -17.13
N TYR A 421 6.04 -4.30 -17.25
CA TYR A 421 6.78 -4.89 -16.14
C TYR A 421 7.75 -3.88 -15.51
N SER A 422 8.53 -3.18 -16.32
CA SER A 422 9.48 -2.15 -15.88
C SER A 422 8.79 -1.03 -15.12
N PHE A 423 7.64 -0.56 -15.61
CA PHE A 423 6.83 0.43 -14.93
C PHE A 423 6.19 -0.12 -13.66
N GLY A 424 5.82 -1.40 -13.64
CA GLY A 424 5.35 -2.10 -12.45
C GLY A 424 6.43 -2.27 -11.37
N ARG A 425 7.70 -2.37 -11.76
CA ARG A 425 8.87 -2.53 -10.87
C ARG A 425 9.46 -1.19 -10.39
N SER A 426 9.28 -0.13 -11.16
CA SER A 426 9.85 1.20 -10.87
C SER A 426 8.91 2.04 -10.00
N HIS A 427 9.48 2.94 -9.21
CA HIS A 427 8.71 3.88 -8.40
C HIS A 427 8.56 5.24 -9.11
N PRO A 428 7.39 5.91 -8.98
CA PRO A 428 7.28 7.31 -9.34
C PRO A 428 7.93 8.17 -8.26
N GLY A 429 8.11 9.47 -8.51
CA GLY A 429 8.60 10.41 -7.50
C GLY A 429 7.51 10.82 -6.49
N ALA A 430 7.88 11.11 -5.26
CA ALA A 430 7.00 11.65 -4.23
C ALA A 430 6.59 13.10 -4.52
N ILE A 431 5.32 13.44 -4.34
CA ILE A 431 4.79 14.80 -4.54
C ILE A 431 5.20 15.69 -3.35
N THR A 432 6.40 16.26 -3.44
CA THR A 432 7.10 16.99 -2.37
C THR A 432 7.93 18.14 -2.96
N LEU A 433 8.41 19.05 -2.10
CA LEU A 433 9.42 20.02 -2.49
C LEU A 433 10.72 19.31 -2.91
N HIS A 434 11.50 19.98 -3.76
CA HIS A 434 12.79 19.50 -4.27
C HIS A 434 12.70 18.14 -4.97
N ASN A 435 11.58 17.85 -5.65
CA ASN A 435 11.37 16.60 -6.38
C ASN A 435 10.70 16.75 -7.76
N TYR A 436 10.60 17.98 -8.28
CA TYR A 436 10.09 18.25 -9.63
C TYR A 436 11.14 17.87 -10.69
N PRO A 437 10.81 17.09 -11.73
CA PRO A 437 11.80 16.50 -12.63
C PRO A 437 12.67 17.55 -13.32
N VAL A 438 13.97 17.29 -13.42
CA VAL A 438 14.93 18.27 -13.95
C VAL A 438 14.67 18.54 -15.43
N GLN A 439 14.39 17.50 -16.21
CA GLN A 439 14.10 17.62 -17.64
C GLN A 439 12.84 18.47 -17.89
N LEU A 440 11.84 18.44 -16.99
CA LEU A 440 10.64 19.27 -17.12
C LEU A 440 10.90 20.76 -16.83
N THR A 441 12.00 21.10 -16.15
CA THR A 441 12.41 22.50 -15.94
C THR A 441 13.19 23.08 -17.11
N LYS A 442 13.48 22.26 -18.14
CA LYS A 442 14.30 22.61 -19.31
C LYS A 442 13.71 22.06 -20.61
N MET A 443 12.39 22.02 -20.70
CA MET A 443 11.72 21.47 -21.88
C MET A 443 11.90 22.39 -23.07
N VAL A 444 12.17 21.85 -24.25
CA VAL A 444 12.18 22.65 -25.48
C VAL A 444 10.81 22.54 -26.17
N ARG A 445 10.13 23.66 -26.36
CA ARG A 445 8.90 23.76 -27.18
C ARG A 445 9.01 24.92 -28.15
N GLU A 446 8.65 24.70 -29.42
CA GLU A 446 8.73 25.73 -30.47
C GLU A 446 10.11 26.43 -30.51
N ASP A 447 11.19 25.64 -30.38
CA ASP A 447 12.59 26.11 -30.31
C ASP A 447 12.93 27.02 -29.10
N ARG A 448 12.13 26.98 -28.03
CA ARG A 448 12.33 27.76 -26.80
C ARG A 448 12.38 26.86 -25.57
N GLU A 449 13.28 27.17 -24.64
CA GLU A 449 13.34 26.50 -23.35
C GLU A 449 12.22 27.00 -22.43
N ILE A 450 11.52 26.08 -21.79
CA ILE A 450 10.43 26.33 -20.87
C ILE A 450 10.66 25.56 -19.57
N ASP A 451 10.56 26.27 -18.46
CA ASP A 451 10.49 25.71 -17.13
C ASP A 451 9.03 25.43 -16.76
N LEU A 452 8.62 24.16 -16.87
CA LEU A 452 7.23 23.76 -16.59
C LEU A 452 6.85 23.97 -15.12
N ALA A 453 7.79 23.91 -14.18
CA ALA A 453 7.50 24.15 -12.76
C ALA A 453 7.15 25.63 -12.53
N ALA A 454 7.88 26.54 -13.17
CA ALA A 454 7.57 27.97 -13.16
C ALA A 454 6.23 28.27 -13.86
N VAL A 455 5.97 27.62 -15.00
CA VAL A 455 4.68 27.72 -15.71
C VAL A 455 3.54 27.27 -14.80
N ASP A 456 3.67 26.13 -14.12
CA ASP A 456 2.65 25.58 -13.25
C ASP A 456 2.27 26.55 -12.11
N VAL A 457 3.26 27.15 -11.45
CA VAL A 457 3.05 28.19 -10.45
C VAL A 457 2.30 29.37 -11.05
N LEU A 458 2.78 29.90 -12.19
CA LEU A 458 2.15 31.04 -12.86
C LEU A 458 0.70 30.74 -13.25
N ARG A 459 0.39 29.55 -13.79
CA ARG A 459 -0.96 29.18 -14.21
C ARG A 459 -1.96 29.14 -13.07
N VAL A 460 -1.54 28.69 -11.89
CA VAL A 460 -2.41 28.69 -10.70
C VAL A 460 -2.77 30.13 -10.31
N ARG A 461 -1.78 31.03 -10.35
CA ARG A 461 -1.98 32.46 -10.06
C ARG A 461 -2.83 33.16 -11.12
N GLU A 462 -2.48 33.00 -12.41
CA GLU A 462 -3.14 33.59 -13.58
C GLU A 462 -4.64 33.26 -13.62
N ARG A 463 -5.01 32.06 -13.16
CA ARG A 463 -6.39 31.58 -13.16
C ARG A 463 -7.16 31.97 -11.90
N GLY A 464 -6.57 32.78 -11.01
CA GLY A 464 -7.21 33.31 -9.81
C GLY A 464 -7.54 32.25 -8.76
N VAL A 465 -6.80 31.13 -8.73
CA VAL A 465 -6.95 30.14 -7.66
C VAL A 465 -6.30 30.68 -6.38
N PRO A 466 -6.99 30.67 -5.22
CA PRO A 466 -6.44 31.21 -3.99
C PRO A 466 -5.11 30.57 -3.57
N ARG A 467 -4.22 31.38 -2.97
CA ARG A 467 -2.96 30.94 -2.36
C ARG A 467 -3.21 29.97 -1.20
N TYR A 468 -2.18 29.27 -0.74
CA TYR A 468 -2.30 28.10 0.15
C TYR A 468 -3.13 28.34 1.41
N ASN A 469 -2.85 29.38 2.20
CA ASN A 469 -3.55 29.62 3.45
C ASN A 469 -5.01 29.99 3.25
N GLU A 470 -5.31 30.83 2.26
CA GLU A 470 -6.69 31.19 1.94
C GLU A 470 -7.47 29.98 1.42
N PHE A 471 -6.86 29.19 0.54
CA PHE A 471 -7.43 27.92 0.09
C PHE A 471 -7.79 27.02 1.29
N ARG A 472 -6.91 26.89 2.28
CA ARG A 472 -7.20 26.11 3.49
C ARG A 472 -8.39 26.66 4.26
N ARG A 473 -8.52 27.98 4.44
CA ARG A 473 -9.70 28.59 5.09
C ARG A 473 -10.99 28.25 4.34
N LEU A 474 -10.96 28.38 3.02
CA LEU A 474 -12.10 28.13 2.13
C LEU A 474 -12.52 26.65 2.09
N PHE A 475 -11.59 25.74 2.37
CA PHE A 475 -11.83 24.30 2.53
C PHE A 475 -11.93 23.82 3.99
N ARG A 476 -12.10 24.76 4.93
CA ARG A 476 -12.32 24.50 6.37
C ARG A 476 -11.16 23.75 7.05
N LEU A 477 -9.96 23.94 6.53
CA LEU A 477 -8.70 23.52 7.13
C LEU A 477 -8.11 24.65 7.97
N LYS A 478 -7.30 24.29 8.96
CA LYS A 478 -6.56 25.27 9.76
C LYS A 478 -5.42 25.85 8.91
N PRO A 479 -5.35 27.18 8.67
CA PRO A 479 -4.21 27.79 7.99
C PRO A 479 -2.93 27.69 8.85
N ALA A 480 -1.77 27.70 8.20
CA ALA A 480 -0.47 27.75 8.88
C ALA A 480 -0.24 29.16 9.44
N ALA A 481 0.09 29.30 10.72
CA ALA A 481 0.37 30.62 11.32
C ALA A 481 1.82 31.06 11.10
N THR A 482 2.72 30.09 10.91
CA THR A 482 4.15 30.28 10.64
C THR A 482 4.62 29.27 9.61
N PHE A 483 5.79 29.48 9.00
CA PHE A 483 6.39 28.50 8.10
C PHE A 483 6.67 27.15 8.79
N ALA A 484 7.01 27.18 10.08
CA ALA A 484 7.19 25.98 10.90
C ALA A 484 5.88 25.22 11.21
N ASP A 485 4.71 25.86 11.06
CA ASP A 485 3.42 25.17 11.13
C ASP A 485 3.02 24.53 9.79
N LEU A 486 3.61 24.98 8.67
CA LEU A 486 3.28 24.53 7.32
C LEU A 486 3.93 23.18 7.02
N THR A 487 5.16 22.96 7.46
CA THR A 487 5.96 21.77 7.19
C THR A 487 6.69 21.27 8.44
N ASP A 488 6.93 19.96 8.51
CA ASP A 488 7.73 19.32 9.56
C ASP A 488 9.24 19.32 9.26
N ASP A 489 9.65 19.77 8.06
CA ASP A 489 11.05 19.96 7.69
C ASP A 489 11.53 21.39 8.02
N PRO A 490 12.44 21.57 9.00
CA PRO A 490 12.93 22.89 9.38
C PRO A 490 13.81 23.56 8.32
N VAL A 491 14.35 22.82 7.35
CA VAL A 491 15.06 23.38 6.18
C VAL A 491 14.04 24.00 5.24
N TRP A 492 13.00 23.26 4.88
CA TRP A 492 11.95 23.77 3.99
C TRP A 492 11.24 24.98 4.59
N ALA A 493 10.99 24.99 5.90
CA ALA A 493 10.42 26.15 6.58
C ALA A 493 11.28 27.41 6.40
N ARG A 494 12.61 27.30 6.45
CA ARG A 494 13.53 28.43 6.21
C ARG A 494 13.57 28.84 4.74
N GLU A 495 13.67 27.88 3.82
CA GLU A 495 13.66 28.18 2.37
C GLU A 495 12.34 28.86 1.96
N LEU A 496 11.20 28.43 2.51
CA LEU A 496 9.90 29.08 2.30
C LEU A 496 9.88 30.50 2.87
N GLU A 497 10.43 30.71 4.07
CA GLU A 497 10.55 32.04 4.68
C GLU A 497 11.43 32.97 3.83
N GLU A 498 12.55 32.47 3.31
CA GLU A 498 13.46 33.22 2.44
C GLU A 498 12.80 33.62 1.11
N VAL A 499 12.00 32.73 0.50
CA VAL A 499 11.36 32.98 -0.80
C VAL A 499 10.10 33.86 -0.66
N TYR A 500 9.26 33.63 0.35
CA TYR A 500 7.95 34.27 0.45
C TYR A 500 7.91 35.44 1.44
N GLY A 501 8.71 35.39 2.52
CA GLY A 501 8.71 36.36 3.63
C GLY A 501 7.45 36.33 4.51
N ASP A 502 6.28 36.04 3.94
CA ASP A 502 4.98 35.92 4.61
C ASP A 502 4.28 34.61 4.21
N VAL A 503 3.81 33.86 5.20
CA VAL A 503 3.13 32.57 5.03
C VAL A 503 1.83 32.69 4.21
N GLU A 504 1.17 33.85 4.22
CA GLU A 504 -0.03 34.09 3.41
C GLU A 504 0.24 34.15 1.90
N ARG A 505 1.50 34.41 1.51
CA ARG A 505 1.90 34.52 0.10
C ARG A 505 2.25 33.17 -0.54
N VAL A 506 2.32 32.09 0.25
CA VAL A 506 2.74 30.77 -0.24
C VAL A 506 1.77 30.27 -1.31
N ASP A 507 2.29 29.95 -2.50
CA ASP A 507 1.50 29.37 -3.58
C ASP A 507 0.84 28.06 -3.17
N LEU A 508 -0.38 27.83 -3.66
CA LEU A 508 -1.15 26.61 -3.34
C LEU A 508 -0.34 25.35 -3.63
N MET A 509 0.27 25.25 -4.81
CA MET A 509 1.07 24.09 -5.21
C MET A 509 2.26 23.85 -4.26
N VAL A 510 3.00 24.90 -3.93
CA VAL A 510 4.16 24.84 -3.03
C VAL A 510 3.73 24.43 -1.63
N GLY A 511 2.67 25.03 -1.10
CA GLY A 511 2.14 24.67 0.20
C GLY A 511 1.66 23.21 0.26
N MET A 512 1.00 22.71 -0.79
CA MET A 512 0.59 21.30 -0.87
C MET A 512 1.77 20.33 -0.93
N TYR A 513 2.88 20.72 -1.54
CA TYR A 513 4.08 19.87 -1.64
C TYR A 513 4.84 19.82 -0.32
N ALA A 514 4.88 20.94 0.41
CA ALA A 514 5.52 21.06 1.72
C ALA A 514 4.68 20.52 2.88
N GLU A 515 3.36 20.41 2.71
CA GLU A 515 2.43 19.94 3.73
C GLU A 515 2.70 18.49 4.16
N PRO A 516 2.76 18.21 5.48
CA PRO A 516 2.83 16.85 6.01
C PRO A 516 1.61 16.04 5.61
N LYS A 517 1.85 14.89 4.98
CA LYS A 517 0.80 14.06 4.40
C LYS A 517 0.17 13.15 5.47
N PRO A 518 -1.15 12.88 5.40
CA PRO A 518 -1.74 11.81 6.18
C PRO A 518 -1.04 10.46 5.93
N PRO A 519 -0.98 9.55 6.92
CA PRO A 519 -0.36 8.24 6.72
C PRO A 519 -0.97 7.48 5.53
N GLY A 520 -0.10 7.05 4.61
CA GLY A 520 -0.49 6.34 3.38
C GLY A 520 -0.95 7.25 2.23
N PHE A 521 -0.83 8.57 2.33
CA PHE A 521 -1.17 9.49 1.24
C PHE A 521 0.05 9.86 0.40
N GLY A 522 -0.14 9.89 -0.92
CA GLY A 522 0.83 10.42 -1.89
C GLY A 522 0.76 11.94 -2.08
N PHE A 523 -0.33 12.59 -1.64
CA PHE A 523 -0.54 14.04 -1.74
C PHE A 523 -1.17 14.62 -0.46
N SER A 524 -1.23 15.95 -0.35
CA SER A 524 -1.67 16.66 0.86
C SER A 524 -3.14 16.46 1.22
N ASP A 525 -3.49 16.69 2.50
CA ASP A 525 -4.89 16.70 2.91
C ASP A 525 -5.64 17.89 2.27
N THR A 526 -4.94 19.00 1.99
CA THR A 526 -5.48 20.13 1.20
C THR A 526 -5.97 19.68 -0.17
N ALA A 527 -5.14 18.98 -0.95
CA ALA A 527 -5.55 18.44 -2.24
C ALA A 527 -6.72 17.45 -2.07
N PHE A 528 -6.67 16.60 -1.04
CA PHE A 528 -7.72 15.63 -0.76
C PHE A 528 -9.10 16.25 -0.53
N ARG A 529 -9.21 17.49 -0.03
CA ARG A 529 -10.53 18.17 0.13
C ARG A 529 -11.23 18.41 -1.20
N VAL A 530 -10.48 18.72 -2.25
CA VAL A 530 -11.03 18.84 -3.60
C VAL A 530 -11.40 17.45 -4.13
N PHE A 531 -10.58 16.43 -3.90
CA PHE A 531 -10.86 15.06 -4.33
C PHE A 531 -12.14 14.48 -3.70
N ILE A 532 -12.37 14.68 -2.40
CA ILE A 532 -13.60 14.25 -1.72
C ILE A 532 -14.85 14.75 -2.47
N LEU A 533 -14.81 16.03 -2.88
CA LEU A 533 -15.91 16.67 -3.57
C LEU A 533 -15.99 16.20 -5.03
N MET A 534 -14.93 16.43 -5.80
CA MET A 534 -14.93 16.29 -7.25
C MET A 534 -14.92 14.84 -7.72
N ALA A 535 -14.22 13.92 -7.04
CA ALA A 535 -14.19 12.52 -7.46
C ALA A 535 -15.59 11.86 -7.35
N SER A 536 -16.35 12.17 -6.29
CA SER A 536 -17.74 11.70 -6.18
C SER A 536 -18.65 12.38 -7.23
N ARG A 537 -18.43 13.66 -7.48
CA ARG A 537 -19.21 14.46 -8.42
C ARG A 537 -19.07 13.99 -9.87
N ARG A 538 -17.87 13.57 -10.31
CA ARG A 538 -17.65 12.99 -11.65
C ARG A 538 -18.56 11.78 -11.94
N LEU A 539 -18.86 10.99 -10.91
CA LEU A 539 -19.75 9.83 -11.02
C LEU A 539 -21.22 10.23 -10.83
N GLU A 540 -21.54 11.03 -9.80
CA GLU A 540 -22.93 11.37 -9.43
C GLU A 540 -23.65 12.27 -10.44
N SER A 541 -22.90 13.11 -11.15
CA SER A 541 -23.45 14.05 -12.13
C SER A 541 -23.56 13.47 -13.54
N ASP A 542 -23.00 12.29 -13.80
CA ASP A 542 -23.02 11.68 -15.12
C ASP A 542 -24.13 10.63 -15.19
N ARG A 543 -25.07 10.78 -16.14
CA ARG A 543 -26.19 9.85 -16.25
C ARG A 543 -25.76 8.43 -16.57
N PHE A 544 -24.67 8.26 -17.30
CA PHE A 544 -24.15 6.96 -17.70
C PHE A 544 -23.50 6.20 -16.53
N PHE A 545 -23.12 6.90 -15.46
CA PHE A 545 -22.77 6.28 -14.18
C PHE A 545 -23.96 6.17 -13.23
N THR A 546 -25.02 6.95 -13.41
CA THR A 546 -26.19 6.97 -12.51
C THR A 546 -27.39 6.30 -13.17
N ARG A 547 -28.41 7.05 -13.58
CA ARG A 547 -29.71 6.50 -14.04
C ARG A 547 -29.59 5.56 -15.25
N ASP A 548 -28.62 5.79 -16.13
CA ASP A 548 -28.41 5.04 -17.36
C ASP A 548 -27.35 3.92 -17.18
N PHE A 549 -26.80 3.73 -15.98
CA PHE A 549 -25.90 2.61 -15.63
C PHE A 549 -26.69 1.30 -15.43
N ARG A 550 -27.22 0.77 -16.52
CA ARG A 550 -28.13 -0.39 -16.55
C ARG A 550 -27.99 -1.18 -17.85
N SER A 551 -28.38 -2.46 -17.83
CA SER A 551 -28.17 -3.38 -18.95
C SER A 551 -28.93 -3.00 -20.22
N GLU A 552 -29.98 -2.20 -20.16
CA GLU A 552 -30.67 -1.69 -21.36
C GLU A 552 -29.83 -0.67 -22.14
N VAL A 553 -28.85 -0.04 -21.50
CA VAL A 553 -27.94 0.93 -22.13
C VAL A 553 -26.56 0.29 -22.35
N TYR A 554 -26.08 -0.52 -21.41
CA TYR A 554 -24.75 -1.12 -21.48
C TYR A 554 -24.72 -2.54 -22.07
N THR A 555 -25.88 -3.16 -22.30
CA THR A 555 -26.08 -4.62 -22.43
C THR A 555 -25.78 -5.38 -21.15
N GLN A 556 -26.31 -6.60 -21.01
CA GLN A 556 -26.00 -7.43 -19.83
C GLN A 556 -24.53 -7.85 -19.83
N ALA A 557 -24.01 -8.28 -20.98
CA ALA A 557 -22.60 -8.67 -21.11
C ALA A 557 -21.64 -7.51 -20.80
N GLY A 558 -22.00 -6.27 -21.19
CA GLY A 558 -21.23 -5.08 -20.84
C GLY A 558 -21.24 -4.76 -19.34
N MET A 559 -22.39 -4.91 -18.68
CA MET A 559 -22.48 -4.76 -17.21
C MET A 559 -21.65 -5.82 -16.48
N ASP A 560 -21.72 -7.08 -16.93
CA ASP A 560 -20.95 -8.19 -16.37
C ASP A 560 -19.44 -7.95 -16.59
N TRP A 561 -19.05 -7.43 -17.76
CA TRP A 561 -17.66 -7.03 -18.04
C TRP A 561 -17.15 -5.99 -17.04
N ILE A 562 -17.93 -4.94 -16.76
CA ILE A 562 -17.55 -3.93 -15.77
C ILE A 562 -17.45 -4.56 -14.37
N ALA A 563 -18.38 -5.44 -14.00
CA ALA A 563 -18.41 -6.07 -12.68
C ALA A 563 -17.20 -6.98 -12.44
N ASP A 564 -16.84 -7.80 -13.41
CA ASP A 564 -15.85 -8.87 -13.24
C ASP A 564 -14.40 -8.43 -13.45
N ASN A 565 -14.19 -7.20 -13.96
CA ASN A 565 -12.86 -6.71 -14.31
C ASN A 565 -12.28 -5.64 -13.38
N SER A 566 -10.95 -5.61 -13.32
CA SER A 566 -10.08 -4.69 -12.58
C SER A 566 -8.82 -4.41 -13.40
N MET A 567 -7.94 -3.51 -12.96
CA MET A 567 -6.68 -3.26 -13.69
C MET A 567 -5.87 -4.54 -13.87
N ARG A 568 -5.92 -5.44 -12.87
CA ARG A 568 -5.22 -6.73 -12.90
C ARG A 568 -5.71 -7.62 -14.04
N THR A 569 -7.03 -7.71 -14.20
CA THR A 569 -7.62 -8.59 -15.21
C THR A 569 -7.39 -8.03 -16.61
N VAL A 570 -7.43 -6.70 -16.78
CA VAL A 570 -7.09 -6.03 -18.04
C VAL A 570 -5.64 -6.31 -18.43
N LEU A 571 -4.68 -6.11 -17.51
CA LEU A 571 -3.26 -6.42 -17.75
C LEU A 571 -3.06 -7.89 -18.14
N LEU A 572 -3.60 -8.83 -17.37
CA LEU A 572 -3.39 -10.26 -17.60
C LEU A 572 -4.15 -10.83 -18.80
N ARG A 573 -5.20 -10.15 -19.27
CA ARG A 573 -5.92 -10.52 -20.50
C ARG A 573 -5.04 -10.27 -21.73
N HIS A 574 -4.36 -9.13 -21.75
CA HIS A 574 -3.58 -8.69 -22.92
C HIS A 574 -2.10 -9.05 -22.83
N PHE A 575 -1.57 -9.23 -21.61
CA PHE A 575 -0.17 -9.54 -21.31
C PHE A 575 -0.08 -10.62 -20.21
N PRO A 576 -0.51 -11.88 -20.49
CA PRO A 576 -0.51 -12.97 -19.52
C PRO A 576 0.86 -13.30 -18.92
N GLU A 577 1.95 -12.98 -19.61
CA GLU A 577 3.34 -13.08 -19.17
C GLU A 577 3.64 -12.25 -17.91
N LEU A 578 2.82 -11.25 -17.58
CA LEU A 578 2.95 -10.47 -16.34
C LEU A 578 2.46 -11.21 -15.08
N LYS A 579 1.87 -12.40 -15.24
CA LYS A 579 1.29 -13.19 -14.15
C LYS A 579 2.27 -13.46 -12.99
N PRO A 580 3.56 -13.82 -13.22
CA PRO A 580 4.52 -14.02 -12.14
C PRO A 580 4.80 -12.72 -11.36
N ALA A 581 5.01 -11.61 -12.06
CA ALA A 581 5.28 -10.31 -11.45
C ALA A 581 4.10 -9.77 -10.61
N LEU A 582 2.89 -10.14 -11.01
CA LEU A 582 1.66 -9.79 -10.31
C LEU A 582 1.26 -10.84 -9.25
N ALA A 583 2.02 -11.90 -9.00
CA ALA A 583 1.70 -12.86 -7.94
C ALA A 583 1.76 -12.19 -6.56
N GLY A 584 0.74 -12.37 -5.73
CA GLY A 584 0.67 -11.72 -4.40
C GLY A 584 0.38 -10.21 -4.41
N VAL A 585 0.53 -9.52 -5.55
CA VAL A 585 0.22 -8.10 -5.71
C VAL A 585 -1.30 -7.87 -5.67
N LYS A 586 -1.79 -7.27 -4.57
CA LYS A 586 -3.23 -7.01 -4.37
C LYS A 586 -3.76 -5.86 -5.22
N ASN A 587 -2.95 -4.83 -5.42
CA ASN A 587 -3.29 -3.65 -6.20
C ASN A 587 -2.25 -3.47 -7.31
N PRO A 588 -2.63 -3.50 -8.60
CA PRO A 588 -1.68 -3.40 -9.71
C PRO A 588 -0.89 -2.10 -9.80
N PHE A 589 -1.28 -1.05 -9.06
CA PHE A 589 -0.54 0.20 -8.93
C PHE A 589 0.45 0.20 -7.76
N ALA A 590 0.50 -0.86 -6.95
CA ALA A 590 1.57 -1.09 -5.99
C ALA A 590 2.80 -1.72 -6.70
N PRO A 591 4.01 -1.59 -6.13
CA PRO A 591 5.22 -2.19 -6.69
C PRO A 591 5.09 -3.70 -6.94
N TRP A 592 5.49 -4.15 -8.13
CA TRP A 592 5.45 -5.56 -8.52
C TRP A 592 6.67 -6.31 -8.00
N THR A 593 6.52 -7.62 -7.81
CA THR A 593 7.64 -8.49 -7.45
C THR A 593 8.48 -8.85 -8.68
N PRO A 594 9.78 -9.12 -8.55
CA PRO A 594 10.57 -9.67 -9.64
C PRO A 594 9.94 -10.96 -10.17
N ALA A 595 9.98 -11.17 -11.49
CA ALA A 595 9.60 -12.46 -12.06
C ALA A 595 10.63 -13.54 -11.65
N VAL A 596 10.16 -14.67 -11.11
CA VAL A 596 11.00 -15.81 -10.70
C VAL A 596 10.67 -17.02 -11.59
N HIS A 597 11.69 -17.76 -12.03
CA HIS A 597 11.53 -18.99 -12.82
C HIS A 597 10.74 -20.10 -12.08
N GLU A 598 10.13 -21.02 -12.85
CA GLU A 598 9.39 -22.22 -12.38
C GLU A 598 10.19 -23.15 -11.45
N ASP A 599 11.51 -23.00 -11.36
CA ASP A 599 12.39 -23.80 -10.50
C ASP A 599 12.42 -23.33 -9.04
N GLY A 600 11.69 -22.26 -8.68
CA GLY A 600 11.54 -21.81 -7.30
C GLY A 600 12.83 -21.32 -6.64
N ALA A 601 13.92 -21.16 -7.40
CA ALA A 601 15.17 -20.59 -6.93
C ALA A 601 15.22 -19.10 -7.34
N PRO A 602 15.06 -18.16 -6.40
CA PRO A 602 15.43 -16.78 -6.69
C PRO A 602 16.95 -16.72 -6.84
N MET A 603 17.41 -16.35 -8.04
CA MET A 603 18.76 -15.81 -8.20
C MET A 603 18.73 -14.39 -7.65
N THR A 604 18.84 -14.26 -6.33
CA THR A 604 19.01 -12.96 -5.72
C THR A 604 20.44 -12.51 -5.93
N ASP A 605 20.63 -11.42 -6.65
CA ASP A 605 21.71 -10.47 -6.40
C ASP A 605 21.42 -9.68 -5.09
N ALA A 606 20.79 -10.33 -4.10
CA ALA A 606 20.47 -9.72 -2.82
C ALA A 606 21.78 -9.54 -2.08
N THR A 607 22.18 -8.28 -1.95
CA THR A 607 23.25 -7.91 -1.04
C THR A 607 22.73 -8.13 0.38
N TYR A 608 23.08 -9.25 1.00
CA TYR A 608 22.73 -9.52 2.39
C TYR A 608 23.45 -8.54 3.31
N VAL A 609 22.75 -8.05 4.33
CA VAL A 609 23.31 -7.13 5.31
C VAL A 609 24.39 -7.85 6.09
N ARG A 610 25.64 -7.39 5.93
CA ARG A 610 26.76 -7.90 6.73
C ARG A 610 26.63 -7.41 8.17
N PHE A 611 26.87 -8.32 9.11
CA PHE A 611 26.87 -8.01 10.52
C PHE A 611 28.00 -7.02 10.86
N ARG A 612 27.63 -6.00 11.63
CA ARG A 612 28.52 -5.02 12.24
C ARG A 612 28.00 -4.74 13.65
N GLU A 613 28.86 -4.35 14.59
CA GLU A 613 28.42 -4.09 15.97
C GLU A 613 27.43 -2.91 16.08
N ASP A 614 27.38 -1.99 15.10
CA ASP A 614 26.51 -0.81 15.09
C ASP A 614 25.03 -1.11 14.73
N VAL A 615 24.70 -2.35 14.37
CA VAL A 615 23.32 -2.78 14.07
C VAL A 615 22.47 -2.94 15.33
N GLU A 616 23.10 -3.19 16.48
CA GLU A 616 22.40 -3.17 17.77
C GLU A 616 22.38 -1.75 18.33
N ARG A 617 21.18 -1.28 18.65
CA ARG A 617 20.94 0.07 19.21
C ARG A 617 20.14 -0.07 20.50
N PRO A 618 20.81 -0.34 21.64
CA PRO A 618 20.14 -0.47 22.92
C PRO A 618 19.32 0.77 23.27
N GLY A 619 18.12 0.56 23.81
CA GLY A 619 17.23 1.64 24.21
C GLY A 619 17.73 2.43 25.42
N VAL A 620 17.19 3.64 25.62
CA VAL A 620 17.46 4.44 26.83
C VAL A 620 16.98 3.68 28.06
N ASP A 621 17.87 3.42 29.01
CA ASP A 621 17.63 2.65 30.25
C ASP A 621 17.18 1.18 30.02
N GLU A 622 17.61 0.54 28.92
CA GLU A 622 17.26 -0.85 28.65
C GLU A 622 17.69 -1.81 29.78
N ALA A 623 18.86 -1.57 30.39
CA ALA A 623 19.34 -2.38 31.51
C ALA A 623 18.38 -2.34 32.72
N GLY A 624 17.90 -1.15 33.11
CA GLY A 624 16.92 -1.00 34.19
C GLY A 624 15.58 -1.66 33.88
N LEU A 625 15.14 -1.62 32.61
CA LEU A 625 13.95 -2.34 32.15
C LEU A 625 14.12 -3.86 32.28
N VAL A 626 15.26 -4.40 31.87
CA VAL A 626 15.55 -5.83 31.96
C VAL A 626 15.60 -6.29 33.42
N ASP A 627 16.22 -5.53 34.31
CA ASP A 627 16.24 -5.82 35.75
C ASP A 627 14.82 -5.85 36.35
N ALA A 628 13.97 -4.89 35.98
CA ALA A 628 12.57 -4.86 36.42
C ALA A 628 11.77 -6.07 35.92
N ILE A 629 12.01 -6.52 34.68
CA ILE A 629 11.39 -7.73 34.13
C ILE A 629 11.89 -8.97 34.89
N ALA A 630 13.20 -9.10 35.11
CA ALA A 630 13.80 -10.22 35.84
C ALA A 630 13.25 -10.33 37.27
N ALA A 631 13.14 -9.21 38.00
CA ALA A 631 12.52 -9.17 39.33
C ALA A 631 11.06 -9.63 39.30
N SER A 632 10.30 -9.16 38.30
CA SER A 632 8.90 -9.53 38.14
C SER A 632 8.70 -11.00 37.74
N LEU A 633 9.66 -11.63 37.05
CA LEU A 633 9.66 -13.06 36.75
C LEU A 633 10.09 -13.89 37.96
N HIS A 634 11.02 -13.39 38.78
CA HIS A 634 11.35 -13.99 40.06
C HIS A 634 10.11 -14.12 40.97
N ASP A 635 9.27 -13.08 41.06
CA ASP A 635 8.00 -13.15 41.80
C ASP A 635 7.08 -14.28 41.29
N ASN A 636 7.05 -14.50 39.98
CA ASN A 636 6.28 -15.58 39.38
C ASN A 636 6.86 -16.95 39.74
N ASN A 637 8.19 -17.09 39.73
CA ASN A 637 8.89 -18.30 40.17
C ASN A 637 8.60 -18.63 41.65
N VAL A 638 8.62 -17.62 42.53
CA VAL A 638 8.25 -17.79 43.95
C VAL A 638 6.79 -18.21 44.11
N TRP A 639 5.86 -17.61 43.35
CA TRP A 639 4.46 -18.01 43.35
C TRP A 639 4.27 -19.44 42.85
N ALA A 640 4.91 -19.79 41.73
CA ALA A 640 4.85 -21.12 41.14
C ALA A 640 5.39 -22.18 42.11
N PHE A 641 6.52 -21.92 42.75
CA PHE A 641 7.09 -22.82 43.77
C PHE A 641 6.13 -23.01 44.95
N LYS A 642 5.45 -21.95 45.42
CA LYS A 642 4.43 -22.07 46.48
C LYS A 642 3.26 -22.95 46.06
N LYS A 643 2.85 -22.87 44.80
CA LYS A 643 1.71 -23.61 44.23
C LYS A 643 2.06 -25.08 43.95
N TYR A 644 3.15 -25.33 43.25
CA TYR A 644 3.52 -26.65 42.73
C TYR A 644 4.46 -27.42 43.66
N ARG A 645 5.01 -26.77 44.69
CA ARG A 645 6.03 -27.34 45.61
C ARG A 645 7.27 -27.87 44.90
N HIS A 646 7.50 -27.37 43.68
CA HIS A 646 8.60 -27.72 42.81
C HIS A 646 8.98 -26.48 42.00
N GLY A 647 10.28 -26.25 41.83
CA GLY A 647 10.80 -25.20 40.97
C GLY A 647 10.49 -25.56 39.52
N ILE A 648 9.77 -24.69 38.82
CA ILE A 648 9.47 -24.84 37.39
C ILE A 648 10.05 -23.66 36.63
N ARG A 649 10.13 -23.78 35.30
CA ARG A 649 10.56 -22.68 34.44
C ARG A 649 9.50 -21.56 34.42
N ASP A 650 9.94 -20.31 34.47
CA ASP A 650 9.12 -19.09 34.39
C ASP A 650 8.40 -18.91 33.04
N ALA A 651 8.95 -19.48 31.98
CA ALA A 651 8.34 -19.70 30.69
C ALA A 651 8.64 -21.14 30.24
N HIS A 652 7.85 -21.69 29.32
CA HIS A 652 8.04 -23.07 28.83
C HIS A 652 7.90 -24.14 29.93
N ALA A 653 7.04 -23.90 30.93
CA ALA A 653 6.97 -24.71 32.14
C ALA A 653 6.61 -26.17 31.86
N LYS A 654 5.56 -26.42 31.08
CA LYS A 654 5.12 -27.78 30.75
C LYS A 654 5.92 -28.34 29.57
N GLY A 655 6.67 -29.41 29.83
CA GLY A 655 7.33 -30.24 28.81
C GLY A 655 6.40 -31.31 28.23
N HIS A 656 6.50 -31.52 26.93
CA HIS A 656 5.72 -32.50 26.15
C HIS A 656 6.55 -33.70 25.69
N GLY A 657 7.87 -33.62 25.78
CA GLY A 657 8.78 -34.71 25.47
C GLY A 657 10.22 -34.22 25.32
N LEU A 658 11.15 -35.12 25.57
CA LEU A 658 12.59 -34.90 25.43
C LEU A 658 13.16 -35.91 24.43
N LEU A 659 13.59 -35.41 23.28
CA LEU A 659 14.00 -36.19 22.12
C LEU A 659 15.52 -36.21 21.99
N ARG A 660 16.09 -37.39 21.71
CA ARG A 660 17.44 -37.53 21.17
C ARG A 660 17.37 -37.58 19.64
N GLY A 661 18.27 -36.91 18.97
CA GLY A 661 18.32 -36.91 17.51
C GLY A 661 19.69 -36.52 16.97
N GLU A 662 19.70 -36.20 15.69
CA GLU A 662 20.88 -35.75 14.97
C GLU A 662 20.53 -34.53 14.09
N LEU A 663 21.43 -33.55 14.04
CA LEU A 663 21.38 -32.43 13.09
C LEU A 663 22.49 -32.67 12.06
N THR A 664 22.10 -32.81 10.79
CA THR A 664 23.02 -33.02 9.67
C THR A 664 23.01 -31.78 8.78
N VAL A 665 24.12 -31.06 8.73
CA VAL A 665 24.31 -29.89 7.85
C VAL A 665 24.37 -30.36 6.40
N TYR A 666 23.64 -29.70 5.51
CA TYR A 666 23.62 -30.08 4.10
C TYR A 666 24.99 -29.84 3.42
N PRO A 667 25.41 -30.73 2.49
CA PRO A 667 26.56 -30.46 1.64
C PRO A 667 26.26 -29.32 0.66
N ASP A 668 27.31 -28.67 0.16
CA ASP A 668 27.26 -27.72 -0.97
C ASP A 668 26.34 -26.50 -0.77
N LEU A 669 26.23 -26.01 0.46
CA LEU A 669 25.53 -24.75 0.73
C LEU A 669 26.25 -23.56 0.06
N PRO A 670 25.52 -22.54 -0.43
CA PRO A 670 26.11 -21.28 -0.88
C PRO A 670 26.86 -20.55 0.25
N ASP A 671 27.85 -19.73 -0.10
CA ASP A 671 28.77 -19.10 0.85
C ASP A 671 28.05 -18.27 1.93
N GLU A 672 26.98 -17.57 1.55
CA GLU A 672 26.14 -16.81 2.48
C GLU A 672 25.42 -17.68 3.51
N LEU A 673 25.16 -18.96 3.18
CA LEU A 673 24.52 -19.94 4.05
C LEU A 673 25.54 -20.78 4.82
N ARG A 674 26.80 -20.84 4.38
CA ARG A 674 27.91 -21.55 5.05
C ARG A 674 28.50 -20.74 6.20
N GLN A 675 27.74 -20.57 7.28
CA GLN A 675 28.14 -19.72 8.41
C GLN A 675 28.04 -20.45 9.76
N GLY A 676 28.98 -20.18 10.66
CA GLY A 676 28.98 -20.70 12.02
C GLY A 676 28.86 -22.23 12.09
N LEU A 677 27.87 -22.73 12.85
CA LEU A 677 27.55 -24.17 12.94
C LEU A 677 27.33 -24.84 11.57
N PHE A 678 26.90 -24.09 10.55
CA PHE A 678 26.55 -24.60 9.22
C PHE A 678 27.67 -24.37 8.18
N ALA A 679 28.87 -23.95 8.61
CA ALA A 679 29.97 -23.64 7.72
C ALA A 679 30.50 -24.88 6.97
N GLU A 680 30.53 -26.03 7.65
CA GLU A 680 31.04 -27.29 7.12
C GLU A 680 29.98 -28.40 7.22
N PRO A 681 29.89 -29.28 6.21
CA PRO A 681 29.02 -30.46 6.28
C PRO A 681 29.43 -31.37 7.43
N ALA A 682 28.55 -31.52 8.42
CA ALA A 682 28.80 -32.33 9.61
C ALA A 682 27.47 -32.81 10.22
N SER A 683 27.56 -33.89 10.99
CA SER A 683 26.44 -34.38 11.81
C SER A 683 26.75 -34.19 13.30
N TYR A 684 25.77 -33.65 14.02
CA TYR A 684 25.87 -33.37 15.44
C TYR A 684 24.74 -34.06 16.22
N PRO A 685 25.04 -34.73 17.33
CA PRO A 685 24.00 -35.21 18.23
C PRO A 685 23.20 -34.04 18.82
N VAL A 686 21.87 -34.18 18.91
CA VAL A 686 21.00 -33.17 19.50
C VAL A 686 20.09 -33.72 20.60
N VAL A 687 19.77 -32.85 21.56
CA VAL A 687 18.68 -33.04 22.52
C VAL A 687 17.64 -31.95 22.27
N ALA A 688 16.40 -32.33 21.97
CA ALA A 688 15.31 -31.41 21.71
C ALA A 688 14.18 -31.53 22.75
N ARG A 689 13.70 -30.40 23.27
CA ARG A 689 12.61 -30.32 24.24
C ARG A 689 11.41 -29.60 23.64
N LEU A 690 10.28 -30.30 23.55
CA LEU A 690 8.98 -29.74 23.17
C LEU A 690 8.25 -29.23 24.41
N SER A 691 7.60 -28.07 24.32
CA SER A 691 7.00 -27.42 25.50
C SER A 691 5.87 -26.43 25.18
N SER A 692 5.14 -26.01 26.20
CA SER A 692 4.19 -24.89 26.13
C SER A 692 4.75 -23.64 26.80
N THR A 693 4.74 -22.50 26.12
CA THR A 693 5.38 -21.23 26.55
C THR A 693 4.89 -20.68 27.91
N ALA A 694 3.72 -21.09 28.40
CA ALA A 694 3.17 -20.60 29.67
C ALA A 694 4.10 -20.92 30.87
N GLY A 695 4.24 -19.95 31.79
CA GLY A 695 4.96 -20.09 33.06
C GLY A 695 4.22 -20.88 34.15
N ALA A 696 3.34 -21.80 33.74
CA ALA A 696 2.54 -22.62 34.62
C ALA A 696 2.21 -23.96 33.95
N MET A 697 2.11 -25.04 34.74
CA MET A 697 1.62 -26.32 34.25
C MET A 697 0.13 -26.21 33.94
N ARG A 698 -0.24 -26.35 32.66
CA ARG A 698 -1.61 -26.18 32.14
C ARG A 698 -2.08 -27.38 31.34
N SER A 699 -3.40 -27.47 31.19
CA SER A 699 -4.03 -28.37 30.24
C SER A 699 -3.65 -28.01 28.80
N ASP A 700 -3.36 -29.04 27.99
CA ASP A 700 -3.07 -28.95 26.56
C ASP A 700 -4.28 -28.52 25.72
N GLN A 701 -5.47 -28.54 26.32
CA GLN A 701 -6.69 -27.95 25.76
C GLN A 701 -6.63 -26.42 25.74
N THR A 702 -5.70 -25.81 26.49
CA THR A 702 -5.45 -24.37 26.46
C THR A 702 -4.63 -24.01 25.22
N LYS A 703 -5.23 -23.17 24.36
CA LYS A 703 -4.58 -22.67 23.16
C LYS A 703 -3.44 -21.70 23.50
N GLY A 704 -2.39 -21.69 22.69
CA GLY A 704 -1.29 -20.75 22.84
C GLY A 704 -0.03 -21.18 22.10
N ILE A 705 1.06 -20.44 22.30
CA ILE A 705 2.34 -20.67 21.62
C ILE A 705 3.05 -21.90 22.23
N ARG A 706 3.61 -22.74 21.36
CA ARG A 706 4.47 -23.88 21.75
C ARG A 706 5.95 -23.53 21.52
N GLY A 707 6.84 -24.21 22.22
CA GLY A 707 8.28 -23.98 22.13
C GLY A 707 9.07 -25.25 21.85
N LEU A 708 10.13 -25.10 21.07
CA LEU A 708 11.13 -26.09 20.74
C LEU A 708 12.51 -25.57 21.16
N GLY A 709 13.09 -26.18 22.18
CA GLY A 709 14.49 -25.96 22.55
C GLY A 709 15.35 -27.06 21.95
N ILE A 710 16.39 -26.72 21.20
CA ILE A 710 17.34 -27.67 20.60
C ILE A 710 18.70 -27.39 21.22
N LYS A 711 19.36 -28.43 21.71
CA LYS A 711 20.75 -28.38 22.18
C LYS A 711 21.58 -29.28 21.29
N VAL A 712 22.50 -28.68 20.54
CA VAL A 712 23.46 -29.36 19.66
C VAL A 712 24.74 -29.61 20.44
N ILE A 713 25.24 -30.85 20.43
CA ILE A 713 26.38 -31.30 21.23
C ILE A 713 27.61 -31.49 20.33
N GLY A 714 28.79 -31.16 20.85
CA GLY A 714 30.05 -31.33 20.14
C GLY A 714 30.33 -30.21 19.14
N VAL A 715 29.92 -28.98 19.46
CA VAL A 715 30.10 -27.79 18.62
C VAL A 715 31.35 -27.01 19.06
N PRO A 716 32.51 -27.18 18.38
CA PRO A 716 33.73 -26.44 18.68
C PRO A 716 33.67 -25.01 18.13
N GLY A 717 34.38 -24.08 18.78
CA GLY A 717 34.53 -22.70 18.31
C GLY A 717 34.38 -21.66 19.42
N ALA A 718 34.63 -20.40 19.09
CA ALA A 718 34.51 -19.29 20.03
C ALA A 718 33.06 -19.14 20.51
N LYS A 719 32.85 -19.15 21.83
CA LYS A 719 31.53 -19.04 22.45
C LYS A 719 31.12 -17.58 22.66
N ILE A 720 29.82 -17.34 22.72
CA ILE A 720 29.26 -15.99 22.96
C ILE A 720 29.58 -15.52 24.39
N LEU A 721 29.46 -16.43 25.36
CA LEU A 721 29.72 -16.16 26.76
C LEU A 721 31.17 -16.55 27.10
N PRO A 722 31.98 -15.64 27.68
CA PRO A 722 33.39 -15.92 27.99
C PRO A 722 33.61 -17.09 28.95
N ASP A 723 32.67 -17.29 29.89
CA ASP A 723 32.78 -18.30 30.95
C ASP A 723 32.12 -19.65 30.57
N ASP A 724 31.71 -19.81 29.31
CA ASP A 724 31.10 -21.04 28.82
C ASP A 724 32.15 -21.93 28.14
N ASP A 725 32.62 -22.94 28.86
CA ASP A 725 33.57 -23.96 28.38
C ASP A 725 32.88 -25.17 27.72
N THR A 726 31.54 -25.13 27.61
CA THR A 726 30.77 -26.26 27.10
C THR A 726 30.79 -26.33 25.58
N ALA A 727 30.93 -27.55 25.03
CA ALA A 727 30.89 -27.79 23.59
C ALA A 727 29.45 -27.88 23.05
N VAL A 728 28.52 -27.04 23.52
CA VAL A 728 27.11 -27.06 23.05
C VAL A 728 26.67 -25.77 22.36
N GLN A 729 25.57 -25.83 21.61
CA GLN A 729 24.85 -24.72 20.97
C GLN A 729 23.35 -24.90 21.22
N ASP A 730 22.71 -23.90 21.83
CA ASP A 730 21.28 -23.89 22.09
C ASP A 730 20.54 -23.05 21.03
N PHE A 731 19.44 -23.57 20.50
CA PHE A 731 18.45 -22.83 19.73
C PHE A 731 17.11 -22.87 20.46
N ILE A 732 16.49 -21.70 20.65
CA ILE A 732 15.19 -21.60 21.31
C ILE A 732 14.21 -21.02 20.31
N LEU A 733 13.22 -21.82 19.94
CA LEU A 733 12.26 -21.53 18.89
C LEU A 733 10.83 -21.64 19.42
N VAL A 734 9.89 -20.95 18.78
CA VAL A 734 8.47 -20.95 19.13
C VAL A 734 7.58 -21.00 17.90
N THR A 735 6.32 -21.40 18.05
CA THR A 735 5.39 -21.56 16.90
C THR A 735 4.85 -20.24 16.33
N HIS A 736 5.50 -19.11 16.61
CA HIS A 736 5.11 -17.80 16.12
C HIS A 736 6.28 -17.13 15.39
N ARG A 737 6.04 -16.58 14.20
CA ARG A 737 7.10 -16.04 13.33
C ARG A 737 7.72 -14.77 13.89
N GLU A 738 6.90 -13.92 14.48
CA GLU A 738 7.27 -12.64 15.09
C GLU A 738 7.07 -12.67 16.61
N PHE A 739 7.80 -11.85 17.35
CA PHE A 739 7.56 -11.71 18.78
C PHE A 739 6.34 -10.78 19.01
N PRO A 740 5.40 -11.07 19.94
CA PRO A 740 4.22 -10.22 20.13
C PRO A 740 4.49 -8.78 20.61
N PHE A 741 5.76 -8.45 20.89
CA PHE A 741 6.21 -7.17 21.42
C PHE A 741 7.47 -6.74 20.68
N ALA A 742 7.60 -5.44 20.40
CA ALA A 742 8.75 -4.91 19.69
C ALA A 742 10.06 -5.08 20.48
N ASP A 743 10.06 -4.63 21.75
CA ASP A 743 11.24 -4.49 22.61
C ASP A 743 10.94 -4.82 24.09
N ALA A 744 11.97 -4.71 24.95
CA ALA A 744 11.84 -4.95 26.39
C ALA A 744 10.83 -3.98 27.07
N ALA A 745 10.75 -2.71 26.63
CA ALA A 745 9.83 -1.72 27.19
C ALA A 745 8.36 -2.10 26.94
N ALA A 746 8.04 -2.48 25.71
CA ALA A 746 6.75 -3.01 25.30
C ALA A 746 6.39 -4.27 26.08
N TYR A 747 7.36 -5.17 26.27
CA TYR A 747 7.17 -6.40 27.02
C TYR A 747 6.86 -6.13 28.50
N LEU A 748 7.59 -5.23 29.16
CA LEU A 748 7.33 -4.86 30.56
C LEU A 748 5.95 -4.21 30.73
N LYS A 749 5.62 -3.23 29.87
CA LYS A 749 4.39 -2.43 30.00
C LYS A 749 3.12 -3.21 29.64
N ARG A 750 3.17 -4.05 28.61
CA ARG A 750 1.99 -4.73 28.05
C ARG A 750 2.03 -6.25 28.26
N GLY A 751 3.20 -6.87 28.11
CA GLY A 751 3.35 -8.32 28.20
C GLY A 751 3.31 -8.87 29.62
N MET A 752 4.05 -8.28 30.56
CA MET A 752 4.15 -8.79 31.93
C MET A 752 2.83 -8.79 32.70
N PRO A 753 1.98 -7.74 32.66
CA PRO A 753 0.65 -7.79 33.27
C PRO A 753 -0.23 -8.89 32.67
N LEU A 754 -0.19 -9.07 31.35
CA LEU A 754 -0.95 -10.10 30.65
C LEU A 754 -0.45 -11.51 31.03
N ALA A 755 0.86 -11.74 31.04
CA ALA A 755 1.46 -13.01 31.43
C ALA A 755 1.10 -13.39 32.88
N LYS A 756 1.17 -12.44 33.82
CA LYS A 756 0.76 -12.65 35.21
C LYS A 756 -0.74 -12.97 35.34
N LEU A 757 -1.59 -12.24 34.62
CA LEU A 757 -3.03 -12.47 34.60
C LEU A 757 -3.35 -13.87 34.05
N LEU A 758 -2.79 -14.21 32.88
CA LEU A 758 -2.98 -15.51 32.26
C LEU A 758 -2.51 -16.61 33.20
N ALA A 759 -1.27 -16.54 33.72
CA ALA A 759 -0.66 -17.51 34.65
C ALA A 759 -1.55 -17.85 35.86
N ARG A 760 -2.35 -16.90 36.36
CA ARG A 760 -3.20 -17.05 37.54
C ARG A 760 -4.66 -17.35 37.21
N THR A 761 -5.06 -17.26 35.95
CA THR A 761 -6.44 -17.52 35.51
C THR A 761 -6.68 -19.04 35.40
N PRO A 762 -7.80 -19.56 35.95
CA PRO A 762 -8.19 -20.97 35.81
C PRO A 762 -8.39 -21.39 34.34
N ASP A 763 -8.01 -22.63 34.00
CA ASP A 763 -8.01 -23.12 32.62
C ASP A 763 -9.40 -23.06 31.96
N GLY A 764 -10.48 -23.41 32.68
CA GLY A 764 -11.84 -23.34 32.15
C GLY A 764 -12.26 -21.92 31.72
N VAL A 765 -11.79 -20.88 32.41
CA VAL A 765 -12.06 -19.48 32.05
C VAL A 765 -11.31 -19.09 30.78
N LEU A 766 -10.06 -19.52 30.64
CA LEU A 766 -9.26 -19.27 29.44
C LEU A 766 -9.80 -20.01 28.22
N GLN A 767 -10.23 -21.25 28.38
CA GLN A 767 -10.86 -22.03 27.32
C GLN A 767 -12.17 -21.39 26.85
N PHE A 768 -12.98 -20.89 27.78
CA PHE A 768 -14.20 -20.15 27.46
C PHE A 768 -13.89 -18.84 26.72
N ALA A 769 -12.94 -18.04 27.22
CA ALA A 769 -12.51 -16.80 26.56
C ALA A 769 -11.94 -17.05 25.15
N SER A 770 -11.13 -18.10 24.98
CA SER A 770 -10.60 -18.53 23.68
C SER A 770 -11.70 -18.89 22.68
N ARG A 771 -12.79 -19.55 23.12
CA ARG A 771 -13.95 -19.84 22.26
C ARG A 771 -14.66 -18.56 21.83
N ILE A 772 -14.81 -17.59 22.73
CA ILE A 772 -15.38 -16.28 22.41
C ILE A 772 -14.48 -15.54 21.41
N PHE A 773 -13.16 -15.49 21.64
CA PHE A 773 -12.24 -14.84 20.72
C PHE A 773 -12.18 -15.53 19.36
N ALA A 774 -12.21 -16.87 19.30
CA ALA A 774 -12.29 -17.59 18.03
C ALA A 774 -13.62 -17.30 17.31
N PHE A 775 -14.74 -17.24 18.03
CA PHE A 775 -16.04 -16.90 17.45
C PHE A 775 -16.05 -15.46 16.93
N LEU A 776 -15.60 -14.49 17.73
CA LEU A 776 -15.49 -13.10 17.34
C LEU A 776 -14.52 -12.95 16.16
N GLY A 777 -13.30 -13.48 16.28
CA GLY A 777 -12.21 -13.38 15.32
C GLY A 777 -12.43 -14.10 14.00
N ASN A 778 -13.20 -15.21 13.96
CA ASN A 778 -13.42 -15.96 12.73
C ASN A 778 -14.80 -15.72 12.12
N ARG A 779 -15.81 -15.32 12.90
CA ARG A 779 -17.19 -15.18 12.41
C ARG A 779 -17.75 -13.76 12.49
N ILE A 780 -17.29 -12.89 13.38
CA ILE A 780 -17.88 -11.55 13.52
C ILE A 780 -16.95 -10.50 12.93
N LEU A 781 -15.74 -10.38 13.47
CA LEU A 781 -14.75 -9.36 13.13
C LEU A 781 -14.37 -9.34 11.64
N PRO A 782 -14.11 -10.48 10.96
CA PRO A 782 -13.82 -10.48 9.52
C PRO A 782 -15.02 -10.06 8.67
N ARG A 783 -16.25 -10.31 9.14
CA ARG A 783 -17.47 -9.90 8.43
C ARG A 783 -17.73 -8.39 8.53
N VAL A 784 -17.09 -7.71 9.49
CA VAL A 784 -17.17 -6.26 9.69
C VAL A 784 -15.83 -5.55 9.44
N GLY A 785 -14.85 -6.24 8.84
CA GLY A 785 -13.55 -5.67 8.46
C GLY A 785 -12.62 -5.32 9.63
N LEU A 786 -12.86 -5.86 10.82
CA LEU A 786 -11.99 -5.72 12.00
C LEU A 786 -11.17 -6.98 12.21
N GLN A 787 -10.01 -6.86 12.87
CA GLN A 787 -9.20 -7.99 13.30
C GLN A 787 -8.97 -7.90 14.82
N LEU A 788 -8.82 -9.06 15.48
CA LEU A 788 -8.40 -9.06 16.88
C LEU A 788 -6.96 -8.50 16.98
N PRO A 789 -6.61 -7.78 18.06
CA PRO A 789 -5.22 -7.46 18.34
C PRO A 789 -4.34 -8.72 18.35
N MET A 790 -3.09 -8.63 17.88
CA MET A 790 -2.15 -9.76 17.73
C MET A 790 -2.09 -10.65 18.99
N ALA A 791 -1.94 -10.05 20.16
CA ALA A 791 -1.88 -10.76 21.44
C ALA A 791 -3.13 -11.61 21.74
N LEU A 792 -4.30 -11.22 21.24
CA LEU A 792 -5.56 -11.97 21.40
C LEU A 792 -5.79 -12.98 20.27
N GLN A 793 -5.27 -12.72 19.07
CA GLN A 793 -5.32 -13.68 17.95
C GLN A 793 -4.63 -15.00 18.31
N LEU A 794 -3.53 -14.94 19.05
CA LEU A 794 -2.80 -16.11 19.56
C LEU A 794 -3.71 -17.11 20.30
N PHE A 795 -4.73 -16.61 20.99
CA PHE A 795 -5.70 -17.44 21.73
C PHE A 795 -6.93 -17.82 20.89
N ALA A 796 -7.11 -17.23 19.71
CA ALA A 796 -8.21 -17.52 18.80
C ALA A 796 -7.87 -18.63 17.78
N ARG A 797 -6.58 -18.87 17.49
CA ARG A 797 -6.10 -19.89 16.53
C ARG A 797 -6.59 -21.31 16.87
N PRO A 798 -6.62 -22.25 15.92
CA PRO A 798 -6.85 -23.67 16.23
C PRO A 798 -5.79 -24.24 17.18
N ASN A 799 -6.13 -25.27 17.97
CA ASN A 799 -5.15 -25.97 18.80
C ASN A 799 -4.55 -27.10 17.98
N THR A 800 -3.43 -26.83 17.32
CA THR A 800 -2.74 -27.69 16.36
C THR A 800 -1.71 -28.59 17.06
N PRO A 801 -1.50 -29.84 16.58
CA PRO A 801 -0.46 -30.75 17.05
C PRO A 801 0.96 -30.15 17.14
N VAL A 802 1.60 -30.25 18.31
CA VAL A 802 2.99 -29.75 18.52
C VAL A 802 4.01 -30.32 17.51
N LEU A 803 3.83 -31.55 17.05
CA LEU A 803 4.76 -32.18 16.10
C LEU A 803 4.59 -31.69 14.66
N GLY A 804 3.40 -31.21 14.28
CA GLY A 804 3.12 -30.65 12.95
C GLY A 804 3.45 -29.16 12.82
N GLU A 805 3.88 -28.50 13.88
CA GLU A 805 4.13 -27.06 13.86
C GLU A 805 5.48 -26.71 13.23
N SER A 806 5.55 -25.49 12.69
CA SER A 806 6.82 -24.84 12.35
C SER A 806 7.28 -23.96 13.50
N TYR A 807 8.58 -23.96 13.78
CA TYR A 807 9.18 -23.25 14.91
C TYR A 807 10.13 -22.18 14.44
N PHE A 808 10.04 -20.99 15.01
CA PHE A 808 10.80 -19.81 14.59
C PHE A 808 11.56 -19.21 15.78
N SER A 809 12.71 -18.62 15.50
CA SER A 809 13.50 -17.85 16.47
C SER A 809 12.82 -16.55 16.94
N SER A 810 11.86 -16.04 16.15
CA SER A 810 11.07 -14.82 16.36
C SER A 810 11.83 -13.52 16.57
N SER A 811 13.16 -13.55 16.49
CA SER A 811 14.05 -12.43 16.76
C SER A 811 15.37 -12.67 16.02
N ALA A 812 16.05 -11.60 15.61
CA ALA A 812 17.24 -11.70 14.78
C ALA A 812 18.44 -12.29 15.57
N LEU A 813 19.31 -13.01 14.86
CA LEU A 813 20.60 -13.50 15.32
C LEU A 813 21.68 -13.10 14.33
N ARG A 814 22.91 -12.98 14.81
CA ARG A 814 24.09 -13.01 13.94
C ARG A 814 24.14 -14.38 13.27
N TYR A 815 24.62 -14.40 12.03
CA TYR A 815 24.82 -15.59 11.22
C TYR A 815 26.16 -15.50 10.50
N GLY A 816 27.24 -15.72 11.25
CA GLY A 816 28.62 -15.51 10.81
C GLY A 816 28.86 -14.06 10.39
N ASP A 817 29.00 -13.84 9.09
CA ASP A 817 29.18 -12.51 8.49
C ASP A 817 27.87 -11.74 8.27
N TYR A 818 26.71 -12.37 8.48
CA TYR A 818 25.40 -11.81 8.17
C TYR A 818 24.48 -11.76 9.39
N ILE A 819 23.24 -11.33 9.18
CA ILE A 819 22.15 -11.31 10.17
C ILE A 819 21.03 -12.22 9.65
N ALA A 820 20.41 -13.02 10.52
CA ALA A 820 19.38 -13.97 10.11
C ALA A 820 18.27 -14.20 11.15
N ARG A 821 17.17 -14.79 10.70
CA ARG A 821 16.20 -15.51 11.53
C ARG A 821 16.21 -16.99 11.15
N PHE A 822 15.94 -17.85 12.12
CA PHE A 822 15.86 -19.30 11.93
C PHE A 822 14.44 -19.82 12.00
N ALA A 823 14.18 -20.87 11.22
CA ALA A 823 12.98 -21.69 11.28
C ALA A 823 13.33 -23.19 11.30
N VAL A 824 12.45 -24.00 11.91
CA VAL A 824 12.48 -25.46 11.85
C VAL A 824 11.11 -25.92 11.39
N VAL A 825 11.04 -26.54 10.21
CA VAL A 825 9.79 -26.87 9.51
C VAL A 825 9.63 -28.39 9.33
N PRO A 826 8.42 -28.95 9.41
CA PRO A 826 8.18 -30.38 9.20
C PRO A 826 8.65 -30.89 7.83
N LEU A 827 9.44 -31.98 7.80
CA LEU A 827 10.00 -32.56 6.57
C LEU A 827 9.43 -33.95 6.24
N SER A 828 9.34 -34.86 7.21
CA SER A 828 8.80 -36.22 6.98
C SER A 828 7.27 -36.26 6.97
N GLU A 829 6.68 -37.19 6.22
CA GLU A 829 5.23 -37.40 6.14
C GLU A 829 4.57 -37.64 7.52
N SER A 830 5.31 -38.28 8.44
CA SER A 830 4.85 -38.55 9.82
C SER A 830 4.51 -37.28 10.61
N VAL A 831 5.12 -36.14 10.27
CA VAL A 831 4.86 -34.85 10.92
C VAL A 831 4.16 -33.86 10.01
N LYS A 832 4.37 -33.92 8.70
CA LYS A 832 3.62 -33.12 7.71
C LYS A 832 2.12 -33.41 7.73
N SER A 833 1.74 -34.68 7.87
CA SER A 833 0.33 -35.08 7.98
C SER A 833 -0.40 -34.44 9.18
N LEU A 834 0.32 -33.93 10.18
CA LEU A 834 -0.24 -33.28 11.36
C LEU A 834 -0.45 -31.76 11.21
N GLN A 835 0.06 -31.12 10.15
CA GLN A 835 0.04 -29.66 9.95
C GLN A 835 -1.37 -29.05 9.85
N HIS A 836 -2.37 -29.85 9.47
CA HIS A 836 -3.75 -29.40 9.27
C HIS A 836 -4.74 -30.01 10.26
N GLU A 837 -4.24 -30.80 11.22
CA GLU A 837 -5.04 -31.44 12.24
C GLU A 837 -5.32 -30.50 13.41
N VAL A 838 -6.41 -30.76 14.14
CA VAL A 838 -6.76 -30.02 15.35
C VAL A 838 -6.94 -31.01 16.49
N ILE A 839 -6.34 -30.70 17.63
CA ILE A 839 -6.48 -31.50 18.85
C ILE A 839 -7.95 -31.56 19.25
N SER A 840 -8.44 -32.79 19.40
CA SER A 840 -9.79 -33.05 19.85
C SER A 840 -10.02 -32.40 21.23
N PRO A 841 -11.16 -31.70 21.44
CA PRO A 841 -11.56 -31.21 22.74
C PRO A 841 -11.70 -32.30 23.82
N MET A 842 -11.70 -33.57 23.42
CA MET A 842 -11.80 -34.74 24.32
C MET A 842 -10.44 -35.41 24.58
N ALA A 843 -9.34 -34.91 24.02
CA ALA A 843 -8.01 -35.53 24.11
C ALA A 843 -7.32 -35.41 25.49
N GLY A 844 -8.00 -34.86 26.50
CA GLY A 844 -7.47 -34.74 27.86
C GLY A 844 -6.42 -33.63 28.03
N ASP A 845 -5.87 -33.54 29.23
CA ASP A 845 -4.98 -32.44 29.64
C ASP A 845 -3.54 -32.58 29.13
N ASP A 846 -3.12 -33.76 28.67
CA ASP A 846 -1.76 -34.09 28.22
C ASP A 846 -1.71 -34.49 26.73
N ALA A 847 -2.70 -34.06 25.94
CA ALA A 847 -2.87 -34.41 24.53
C ALA A 847 -1.60 -34.24 23.65
N HIS A 848 -0.79 -33.19 23.88
CA HIS A 848 0.46 -33.00 23.12
C HIS A 848 1.50 -34.03 23.52
N ARG A 849 1.63 -34.31 24.82
CA ARG A 849 2.57 -35.30 25.33
C ARG A 849 2.21 -36.70 24.88
N ASP A 850 0.94 -37.08 25.00
CA ASP A 850 0.46 -38.41 24.58
C ASP A 850 0.74 -38.66 23.11
N MET A 851 0.49 -37.66 22.26
CA MET A 851 0.79 -37.71 20.83
C MET A 851 2.29 -37.84 20.54
N VAL A 852 3.14 -37.11 21.26
CA VAL A 852 4.61 -37.23 21.13
C VAL A 852 5.07 -38.64 21.49
N VAL A 853 4.56 -39.19 22.60
CA VAL A 853 4.87 -40.57 23.02
C VAL A 853 4.38 -41.58 21.99
N ASP A 854 3.16 -41.42 21.47
CA ASP A 854 2.58 -42.34 20.49
C ASP A 854 3.33 -42.35 19.17
N LEU A 855 3.72 -41.17 18.64
CA LEU A 855 4.50 -41.08 17.40
C LEU A 855 5.86 -41.77 17.53
N PHE A 856 6.61 -41.44 18.59
CA PHE A 856 7.99 -41.92 18.74
C PHE A 856 8.10 -43.34 19.27
N ARG A 857 7.00 -43.95 19.77
CA ARG A 857 6.99 -45.35 20.20
C ARG A 857 7.47 -46.30 19.10
N THR A 858 7.06 -46.07 17.85
CA THR A 858 7.42 -46.91 16.70
C THR A 858 7.85 -46.12 15.46
N GLY A 859 7.62 -44.80 15.41
CA GLY A 859 7.95 -43.94 14.29
C GLY A 859 9.11 -42.98 14.58
N GLY A 860 9.50 -42.22 13.57
CA GLY A 860 10.46 -41.12 13.66
C GLY A 860 9.91 -39.84 13.04
N ALA A 861 10.65 -38.74 13.23
CA ALA A 861 10.31 -37.44 12.68
C ALA A 861 11.55 -36.78 12.07
N GLU A 862 11.36 -36.14 10.92
CA GLU A 862 12.38 -35.29 10.30
C GLU A 862 11.85 -33.87 10.13
N TYR A 863 12.73 -32.90 10.38
CA TYR A 863 12.48 -31.48 10.18
C TYR A 863 13.63 -30.86 9.39
N GLU A 864 13.35 -29.79 8.66
CA GLU A 864 14.37 -28.99 7.99
C GLU A 864 14.66 -27.73 8.80
N PHE A 865 15.94 -27.50 9.12
CA PHE A 865 16.41 -26.26 9.71
C PHE A 865 16.69 -25.27 8.59
N GLN A 866 16.02 -24.13 8.63
CA GLN A 866 16.06 -23.10 7.60
C GLN A 866 16.56 -21.77 8.17
N VAL A 867 17.21 -20.98 7.29
CA VAL A 867 17.77 -19.67 7.60
C VAL A 867 17.17 -18.64 6.64
N GLN A 868 16.75 -17.50 7.18
CA GLN A 868 16.31 -16.33 6.44
C GLN A 868 17.29 -15.19 6.68
N LEU A 869 18.03 -14.76 5.66
CA LEU A 869 19.05 -13.72 5.77
C LEU A 869 18.43 -12.32 5.69
N CYS A 870 18.97 -11.37 6.44
CA CYS A 870 18.55 -9.97 6.41
C CYS A 870 19.06 -9.29 5.13
N THR A 871 18.17 -8.62 4.40
CA THR A 871 18.51 -7.85 3.19
C THR A 871 18.39 -6.34 3.39
N ASP A 872 17.68 -5.89 4.43
CA ASP A 872 17.37 -4.48 4.68
C ASP A 872 17.02 -4.30 6.17
N LEU A 873 17.74 -3.44 6.90
CA LEU A 873 17.53 -3.24 8.34
C LEU A 873 16.27 -2.43 8.69
N ASP A 874 15.68 -1.70 7.75
CA ASP A 874 14.45 -0.94 7.98
C ASP A 874 13.23 -1.85 7.81
N ALA A 875 13.24 -2.71 6.79
CA ALA A 875 12.18 -3.70 6.57
C ALA A 875 12.32 -4.96 7.44
N MET A 876 13.56 -5.31 7.82
CA MET A 876 13.90 -6.49 8.62
C MET A 876 14.66 -6.07 9.89
N PRO A 877 14.04 -5.28 10.79
CA PRO A 877 14.74 -4.66 11.90
C PRO A 877 15.23 -5.67 12.93
N VAL A 878 16.38 -5.36 13.51
CA VAL A 878 17.01 -6.12 14.61
C VAL A 878 16.37 -5.78 15.96
N GLU A 879 16.06 -4.49 16.20
CA GLU A 879 15.56 -4.00 17.49
C GLU A 879 14.03 -4.13 17.66
N ASP A 880 13.27 -4.34 16.59
CA ASP A 880 11.83 -4.59 16.63
C ASP A 880 11.52 -6.03 16.24
N ALA A 881 11.33 -6.89 17.26
CA ALA A 881 11.01 -8.30 17.06
C ALA A 881 9.56 -8.54 16.63
N SER A 882 8.70 -7.52 16.63
CA SER A 882 7.29 -7.64 16.23
C SER A 882 7.03 -7.47 14.74
N VAL A 883 8.06 -7.05 13.99
CA VAL A 883 8.01 -6.98 12.53
C VAL A 883 8.20 -8.39 11.93
N ASP A 884 7.26 -8.78 11.06
CA ASP A 884 7.37 -9.98 10.24
C ASP A 884 8.33 -9.70 9.07
N TRP A 885 9.31 -10.58 8.90
CA TRP A 885 10.35 -10.43 7.87
C TRP A 885 9.81 -11.00 6.54
N PRO A 886 9.61 -10.17 5.50
CA PRO A 886 8.94 -10.60 4.27
C PRO A 886 9.74 -11.69 3.56
N GLU A 887 9.16 -12.88 3.43
CA GLU A 887 9.78 -14.02 2.73
C GLU A 887 9.99 -13.73 1.24
N GLU A 888 9.25 -12.79 0.67
CA GLU A 888 9.43 -12.33 -0.70
C GLU A 888 10.76 -11.58 -0.89
N ARG A 889 11.28 -10.94 0.16
CA ARG A 889 12.59 -10.25 0.13
C ARG A 889 13.75 -11.18 0.44
N SER A 890 13.56 -12.08 1.39
CA SER A 890 14.50 -13.16 1.68
C SER A 890 13.70 -14.39 2.07
N PRO A 891 13.69 -15.45 1.27
CA PRO A 891 13.03 -16.70 1.65
C PRO A 891 13.81 -17.41 2.76
N HIS A 892 13.13 -18.30 3.49
CA HIS A 892 13.79 -19.28 4.35
C HIS A 892 14.43 -20.37 3.47
N ARG A 893 15.72 -20.63 3.67
CA ARG A 893 16.50 -21.61 2.90
C ARG A 893 17.03 -22.70 3.81
N GLY A 894 16.87 -23.97 3.42
CA GLY A 894 17.33 -25.12 4.18
C GLY A 894 18.86 -25.16 4.32
N VAL A 895 19.35 -25.36 5.54
CA VAL A 895 20.78 -25.47 5.85
C VAL A 895 21.14 -26.78 6.54
N ALA A 896 20.18 -27.43 7.19
CA ALA A 896 20.41 -28.72 7.85
C ALA A 896 19.12 -29.53 7.98
N LYS A 897 19.26 -30.85 8.10
CA LYS A 897 18.17 -31.75 8.47
C LYS A 897 18.28 -32.16 9.93
N LEU A 898 17.16 -32.10 10.66
CA LEU A 898 17.00 -32.67 11.99
C LEU A 898 16.27 -34.01 11.89
N THR A 899 16.88 -35.07 12.43
CA THR A 899 16.30 -36.42 12.42
C THR A 899 16.16 -36.94 13.85
N PHE A 900 14.93 -37.34 14.21
CA PHE A 900 14.59 -37.95 15.49
C PHE A 900 14.10 -39.39 15.25
N PRO A 901 14.87 -40.42 15.65
CA PRO A 901 14.45 -41.81 15.51
C PRO A 901 13.41 -42.21 16.56
N ALA A 902 12.83 -43.41 16.38
CA ALA A 902 11.96 -44.04 17.37
C ALA A 902 12.66 -44.18 18.73
N GLN A 903 11.96 -43.78 19.79
CA GLN A 903 12.47 -43.69 21.16
C GLN A 903 11.32 -43.50 22.16
N ASN A 904 11.59 -43.65 23.45
CA ASN A 904 10.65 -43.23 24.49
C ASN A 904 10.95 -41.78 24.91
N PRO A 905 10.09 -40.80 24.62
CA PRO A 905 10.40 -39.40 24.90
C PRO A 905 9.97 -38.93 26.30
N ASP A 906 9.29 -39.76 27.11
CA ASP A 906 8.62 -39.35 28.35
C ASP A 906 8.82 -40.32 29.54
N THR A 907 10.00 -40.96 29.68
CA THR A 907 10.30 -41.67 30.94
C THR A 907 10.40 -40.70 32.12
N THR A 908 10.22 -41.21 33.34
CA THR A 908 10.30 -40.36 34.55
C THR A 908 11.68 -39.72 34.67
N GLU A 909 12.72 -40.48 34.35
CA GLU A 909 14.11 -40.05 34.32
C GLU A 909 14.33 -38.99 33.24
N ARG A 910 13.80 -39.17 32.01
CA ARG A 910 13.87 -38.16 30.94
C ARG A 910 13.18 -36.86 31.30
N ARG A 911 11.98 -36.94 31.87
CA ARG A 911 11.24 -35.75 32.33
C ARG A 911 12.04 -35.00 33.38
N ARG A 912 12.52 -35.70 34.42
CA ARG A 912 13.33 -35.09 35.47
C ARG A 912 14.61 -34.46 34.89
N TYR A 913 15.28 -35.15 33.97
CA TYR A 913 16.48 -34.63 33.34
C TYR A 913 16.19 -33.36 32.50
N GLY A 914 15.17 -33.37 31.64
CA GLY A 914 14.81 -32.23 30.80
C GLY A 914 14.23 -31.03 31.55
N ASP A 915 13.42 -31.30 32.59
CA ASP A 915 12.69 -30.28 33.33
C ASP A 915 13.45 -29.75 34.54
N ASP A 916 14.36 -30.53 35.15
CA ASP A 916 15.11 -30.10 36.34
C ASP A 916 16.61 -29.89 36.09
N VAL A 917 17.26 -30.69 35.25
CA VAL A 917 18.73 -30.67 35.05
C VAL A 917 19.13 -29.77 33.88
N LEU A 918 18.52 -29.98 32.71
CA LEU A 918 18.92 -29.25 31.50
C LEU A 918 18.52 -27.78 31.56
N SER A 919 19.42 -26.91 31.12
CA SER A 919 19.11 -25.50 30.85
C SER A 919 19.21 -25.21 29.36
N PHE A 920 18.36 -24.30 28.87
CA PHE A 920 18.37 -23.83 27.48
C PHE A 920 18.49 -22.32 27.54
N ASN A 921 19.51 -21.76 26.92
CA ASN A 921 19.71 -20.31 26.83
C ASN A 921 20.18 -19.98 25.42
N SER A 922 19.48 -19.10 24.69
CA SER A 922 19.82 -18.75 23.31
C SER A 922 21.21 -18.09 23.19
N TRP A 923 21.76 -17.58 24.30
CA TRP A 923 23.13 -17.04 24.37
C TRP A 923 24.20 -18.11 24.56
N ARG A 924 23.83 -19.38 24.76
CA ARG A 924 24.76 -20.50 24.82
C ARG A 924 25.02 -21.02 23.42
N GLY A 925 26.17 -20.69 22.86
CA GLY A 925 26.52 -21.09 21.51
C GLY A 925 27.73 -20.35 20.95
N LEU A 926 27.98 -20.56 19.67
CA LEU A 926 29.03 -19.92 18.89
C LEU A 926 28.78 -18.41 18.78
N ALA A 927 29.84 -17.62 18.87
CA ALA A 927 29.82 -16.18 18.64
C ALA A 927 29.23 -15.81 17.25
N ALA A 928 29.39 -16.70 16.26
CA ALA A 928 28.80 -16.58 14.94
C ALA A 928 27.26 -16.62 14.94
N HIS A 929 26.63 -17.17 15.99
CA HIS A 929 25.18 -17.28 16.16
C HIS A 929 24.65 -16.43 17.32
N ARG A 930 25.35 -15.33 17.64
CA ARG A 930 24.99 -14.40 18.74
C ARG A 930 23.57 -13.86 18.55
N PRO A 931 22.64 -14.04 19.51
CA PRO A 931 21.34 -13.39 19.46
C PRO A 931 21.45 -11.86 19.43
N LEU A 932 20.62 -11.18 18.63
CA LEU A 932 20.65 -9.72 18.46
C LEU A 932 19.33 -9.06 18.86
N GLY A 933 19.40 -7.79 19.27
CA GLY A 933 18.23 -6.96 19.55
C GLY A 933 17.69 -7.05 20.99
N SER A 934 16.87 -6.07 21.36
CA SER A 934 16.37 -5.85 22.74
C SER A 934 15.76 -7.10 23.40
N ILE A 935 14.90 -7.82 22.68
CA ILE A 935 14.26 -9.04 23.21
C ILE A 935 15.28 -10.14 23.51
N ASN A 936 16.33 -10.27 22.71
CA ASN A 936 17.36 -11.27 22.96
C ASN A 936 18.28 -10.87 24.12
N ARG A 937 18.63 -9.60 24.26
CA ARG A 937 19.38 -9.10 25.43
C ARG A 937 18.61 -9.33 26.74
N LEU A 938 17.28 -9.14 26.72
CA LEU A 938 16.39 -9.53 27.81
C LEU A 938 16.47 -11.04 28.13
N LYS A 939 16.36 -11.91 27.12
CA LYS A 939 16.41 -13.38 27.31
C LYS A 939 17.67 -13.85 28.01
N LYS A 940 18.81 -13.18 27.78
CA LYS A 940 20.11 -13.50 28.43
C LYS A 940 19.97 -13.60 29.95
N LEU A 941 19.49 -12.53 30.58
CA LEU A 941 19.39 -12.43 32.03
C LEU A 941 18.22 -13.24 32.59
N VAL A 942 17.09 -13.24 31.88
CA VAL A 942 15.87 -13.92 32.34
C VAL A 942 16.04 -15.43 32.40
N TYR A 943 16.61 -16.05 31.35
CA TYR A 943 16.75 -17.51 31.31
C TYR A 943 17.76 -18.03 32.34
N ASP A 944 18.86 -17.31 32.58
CA ASP A 944 19.81 -17.68 33.64
C ASP A 944 19.18 -17.52 35.03
N ALA A 945 18.49 -16.40 35.32
CA ALA A 945 17.81 -16.20 36.60
C ALA A 945 16.74 -17.27 36.90
N SER A 946 15.97 -17.67 35.88
CA SER A 946 14.98 -18.74 35.97
C SER A 946 15.61 -20.10 36.22
N SER A 947 16.69 -20.40 35.48
CA SER A 947 17.49 -21.61 35.65
C SER A 947 18.05 -21.70 37.07
N ASP A 948 18.72 -20.66 37.56
CA ASP A 948 19.37 -20.65 38.87
C ASP A 948 18.35 -20.82 40.01
N PHE A 949 17.21 -20.13 39.93
CA PHE A 949 16.14 -20.30 40.90
C PHE A 949 15.64 -21.74 40.94
N ARG A 950 15.38 -22.36 39.78
CA ARG A 950 14.88 -23.72 39.68
C ARG A 950 15.87 -24.73 40.28
N HIS A 951 17.13 -24.68 39.86
CA HIS A 951 18.18 -25.59 40.34
C HIS A 951 18.38 -25.47 41.86
N ALA A 952 18.44 -24.24 42.37
CA ALA A 952 18.58 -24.00 43.81
C ALA A 952 17.38 -24.53 44.62
N ARG A 953 16.15 -24.34 44.12
CA ARG A 953 14.93 -24.81 44.81
C ARG A 953 14.72 -26.31 44.73
N ASN A 954 15.17 -26.94 43.64
CA ASN A 954 15.03 -28.37 43.43
C ASN A 954 16.20 -29.17 44.01
N GLY A 955 17.28 -28.51 44.44
CA GLY A 955 18.49 -29.16 44.95
C GLY A 955 19.22 -29.96 43.86
N VAL A 956 19.20 -29.45 42.63
CA VAL A 956 19.80 -30.10 41.45
C VAL A 956 20.91 -29.22 40.91
N GLU A 957 22.07 -29.80 40.63
CA GLU A 957 23.19 -29.10 40.01
C GLU A 957 22.90 -28.81 38.53
N ARG A 958 23.15 -27.57 38.08
CA ARG A 958 23.06 -27.19 36.67
C ARG A 958 24.20 -27.85 35.91
N ARG A 959 23.89 -28.78 35.01
CA ARG A 959 24.88 -29.47 34.17
C ARG A 959 24.41 -29.57 32.73
N GLU A 960 25.32 -29.28 31.80
CA GLU A 960 25.10 -29.49 30.37
C GLU A 960 25.64 -30.86 29.94
N PRO A 961 24.97 -31.54 28.98
CA PRO A 961 25.40 -32.86 28.51
C PRO A 961 26.67 -32.74 27.67
N ALA A 962 27.69 -33.55 27.98
CA ALA A 962 28.88 -33.68 27.13
C ALA A 962 28.66 -34.66 25.97
N SER A 963 27.68 -35.57 26.10
CA SER A 963 27.29 -36.56 25.10
C SER A 963 25.78 -36.77 25.13
N VAL A 964 25.20 -37.10 23.97
CA VAL A 964 23.79 -37.49 23.87
C VAL A 964 23.45 -38.74 24.69
N SER A 965 24.46 -39.58 24.99
CA SER A 965 24.31 -40.76 25.84
C SER A 965 24.06 -40.44 27.32
N GLU A 966 24.25 -39.19 27.74
CA GLU A 966 23.87 -38.73 29.09
C GLU A 966 22.36 -38.54 29.25
N LEU A 967 21.61 -38.55 28.13
CA LEU A 967 20.16 -38.55 28.17
C LEU A 967 19.69 -39.93 28.69
N PRO A 968 18.97 -40.00 29.84
CA PRO A 968 18.45 -41.27 30.33
C PRO A 968 17.43 -41.84 29.33
N ASP A 969 17.30 -43.16 29.28
CA ASP A 969 16.33 -43.83 28.40
C ASP A 969 14.90 -43.88 28.97
#